data_AF-A0A087CW08-F1
#
_entry.id   AF-A0A087CW08-F1
#
_cell.length_a   1.000
_cell.length_b   1.000
_cell.length_c   1.000
_cell.angle_alpha   90.00
_cell.angle_beta   90.00
_cell.angle_gamma   90.00
#
_symmetry.space_group_name_H-M   'P 1'
#
loop_
_entity.id
_entity.type
_entity.pdbx_description
1 polymer ?
#
loop_
_entity_poly.entity_id
_entity_poly.type
_entity_poly.pdbx_seq_one_letter_code
_entity_poly.pdbx_strand_id
1 'polypeptide(L)'
;MGVQVPNSLDVNVQMLRAVLKQPLPDVIDMIIYRGTTNNAEQATPFERFAAQLLVEAGAQRIRDIAAENDLEVIRLSTSTRFWIRCNGGELTEEQRDVLQMVESALNRIDYADDEAHEALAEGMPVSQIDERYYLAKSQQFLRNVSGEIRDIDELQEGENEFRTICGVEAARGGNWDIGTRFANVCEGLELPFRLAYRFDVDARTGVMVVRYGIPKPSVMPVAPQYRDGFVSAYAVRLAGLLAWGAFSSSVRLTQVDLTGCAGDADGVPVISMGFDRVPFMMGALPAMKKGDCDAVPLDVDPLSLLNILKPVRYSGHFDANRALTPIEPLVMPAVFLENRTPVWQDRRELPESLRGLLRADRACELDVMHEEDAPISAADVDAIVEENKNSPMVAELQLETALTQLGEAGEAKPGPNGEKPLYCNRPASRMMVSLLDGNERTRYWKVPDAVVDVHRNLGELALDNGDFERAERESRTCVDLGPTCMQHREGLSQVYGRNGDFGKTADTLVEALKLAVTPVDCEVLYYRLGYALWRIGRLPEALACYAMMVDGGTPFRHSAKDEAYELSQQMGLTSPDMTPAEAHAALRAGNVPVAPSDTVLNVLARAAVGLADAGFPLLAYDAAWVLGMRGGGDVVASMSASLRYGVERKDAD
;
A
#
# COMPACT_ATOMS: atom_id res chain seq x y z
N MET A 1 43.68 -18.97 23.00
CA MET A 1 43.33 -18.17 21.81
C MET A 1 42.91 -19.15 20.73
N GLY A 2 41.62 -19.49 20.69
CA GLY A 2 41.08 -20.25 19.57
C GLY A 2 40.94 -19.30 18.40
N VAL A 3 41.65 -19.57 17.31
CA VAL A 3 41.44 -18.89 16.04
C VAL A 3 40.00 -19.18 15.64
N GLN A 4 39.12 -18.17 15.66
CA GLN A 4 37.83 -18.27 14.98
C GLN A 4 38.15 -18.53 13.51
N VAL A 5 37.91 -19.77 13.07
CA VAL A 5 37.86 -20.09 11.65
C VAL A 5 36.70 -19.26 11.09
N PRO A 6 36.91 -18.40 10.08
CA PRO A 6 35.80 -17.68 9.43
C PRO A 6 34.72 -18.70 9.04
N ASN A 7 33.46 -18.39 9.31
CA ASN A 7 32.39 -19.33 8.98
C ASN A 7 32.44 -19.55 7.46
N SER A 8 32.45 -20.79 6.98
CA SER A 8 32.67 -21.07 5.54
C SER A 8 31.60 -20.44 4.64
N LEU A 9 30.48 -20.00 5.20
CA LEU A 9 29.39 -19.31 4.53
C LEU A 9 29.41 -17.77 4.69
N ASP A 10 30.38 -17.18 5.41
CA ASP A 10 30.50 -15.71 5.56
C ASP A 10 30.67 -15.00 4.20
N VAL A 11 31.22 -15.71 3.21
CA VAL A 11 31.37 -15.21 1.82
C VAL A 11 30.01 -15.10 1.13
N ASN A 12 29.09 -16.04 1.37
CA ASN A 12 27.73 -16.03 0.81
C ASN A 12 26.96 -14.81 1.32
N VAL A 13 27.01 -14.59 2.64
CA VAL A 13 26.37 -13.44 3.31
C VAL A 13 26.94 -12.11 2.78
N GLN A 14 28.25 -12.02 2.55
CA GLN A 14 28.86 -10.83 1.96
C GLN A 14 28.38 -10.58 0.53
N MET A 15 28.24 -11.64 -0.28
CA MET A 15 27.72 -11.54 -1.65
C MET A 15 26.27 -11.07 -1.67
N LEU A 16 25.40 -11.67 -0.86
CA LEU A 16 23.98 -11.28 -0.76
C LEU A 16 23.80 -9.86 -0.20
N ARG A 17 24.63 -9.44 0.76
CA ARG A 17 24.66 -8.05 1.23
C ARG A 17 25.12 -7.07 0.15
N ALA A 18 25.96 -7.48 -0.79
CA ALA A 18 26.40 -6.60 -1.88
C ALA A 18 25.24 -6.23 -2.80
N VAL A 19 24.29 -7.15 -3.04
CA VAL A 19 23.07 -6.92 -3.85
C VAL A 19 22.27 -5.72 -3.34
N LEU A 20 22.25 -5.50 -2.02
CA LEU A 20 21.51 -4.39 -1.39
C LEU A 20 22.28 -3.07 -1.32
N LYS A 21 23.60 -3.08 -1.55
CA LYS A 21 24.48 -1.93 -1.25
C LYS A 21 25.15 -1.31 -2.47
N GLN A 22 25.14 -2.02 -3.59
CA GLN A 22 25.81 -1.62 -4.82
C GLN A 22 24.78 -1.58 -5.95
N PRO A 23 25.06 -0.85 -7.05
CA PRO A 23 24.19 -0.83 -8.22
C PRO A 23 23.92 -2.25 -8.73
N LEU A 24 22.63 -2.61 -8.89
CA LEU A 24 22.21 -3.96 -9.23
C LEU A 24 22.95 -4.57 -10.45
N PRO A 25 23.13 -3.85 -11.58
CA PRO A 25 23.83 -4.39 -12.74
C PRO A 25 25.28 -4.79 -12.44
N ASP A 26 25.98 -3.99 -11.64
CA ASP A 26 27.40 -4.22 -11.33
C ASP A 26 27.58 -5.42 -10.41
N VAL A 27 26.67 -5.61 -9.46
CA VAL A 27 26.68 -6.78 -8.57
C VAL A 27 26.37 -8.06 -9.33
N ILE A 28 25.36 -8.03 -10.21
CA ILE A 28 25.01 -9.17 -11.05
C ILE A 28 26.20 -9.58 -11.92
N ASP A 29 26.83 -8.63 -12.61
CA ASP A 29 28.00 -8.89 -13.44
C ASP A 29 29.17 -9.46 -12.62
N MET A 30 29.37 -8.95 -11.40
CA MET A 30 30.37 -9.47 -10.47
C MET A 30 30.09 -10.93 -10.08
N ILE A 31 28.85 -11.27 -9.70
CA ILE A 31 28.47 -12.64 -9.30
C ILE A 31 28.67 -13.59 -10.48
N ILE A 32 28.18 -13.21 -11.67
CA ILE A 32 28.34 -14.02 -12.89
C ILE A 32 29.82 -14.21 -13.20
N TYR A 33 30.63 -13.16 -13.17
CA TYR A 33 32.07 -13.24 -13.43
C TYR A 33 32.78 -14.19 -12.44
N ARG A 34 32.52 -14.05 -11.14
CA ARG A 34 33.13 -14.92 -10.12
C ARG A 34 32.75 -16.39 -10.29
N GLY A 35 31.49 -16.69 -10.58
CA GLY A 35 31.05 -18.07 -10.78
C GLY A 35 31.44 -18.69 -12.12
N THR A 36 31.69 -17.89 -13.17
CA THR A 36 31.99 -18.38 -14.53
C THR A 36 33.48 -18.37 -14.89
N THR A 37 34.33 -17.70 -14.11
CA THR A 37 35.77 -17.59 -14.41
C THR A 37 36.49 -18.95 -14.33
N ASN A 38 37.37 -19.22 -15.31
CA ASN A 38 38.06 -20.50 -15.52
C ASN A 38 39.06 -20.93 -14.42
N ASN A 39 39.20 -20.18 -13.32
CA ASN A 39 39.93 -20.66 -12.14
C ASN A 39 38.95 -21.47 -11.27
N ALA A 40 38.65 -22.70 -11.69
CA ALA A 40 37.75 -23.62 -10.99
C ALA A 40 38.15 -23.89 -9.51
N GLU A 41 39.41 -23.63 -9.16
CA GLU A 41 39.95 -23.72 -7.79
C GLU A 41 39.62 -22.50 -6.90
N GLN A 42 39.16 -21.38 -7.47
CA GLN A 42 38.88 -20.14 -6.72
C GLN A 42 37.39 -19.88 -6.47
N ALA A 43 36.50 -20.29 -7.38
CA ALA A 43 35.05 -20.11 -7.21
C ALA A 43 34.48 -21.14 -6.22
N THR A 44 33.74 -20.65 -5.23
CA THR A 44 33.02 -21.50 -4.28
C THR A 44 31.84 -22.23 -4.95
N PRO A 45 31.35 -23.36 -4.40
CA PRO A 45 30.15 -24.01 -4.90
C PRO A 45 28.93 -23.09 -4.98
N PHE A 46 28.80 -22.17 -4.02
CA PHE A 46 27.73 -21.17 -3.97
C PHE A 46 27.84 -20.14 -5.10
N GLU A 47 29.02 -19.61 -5.37
CA GLU A 47 29.23 -18.64 -6.47
C GLU A 47 28.93 -19.25 -7.85
N ARG A 48 29.31 -20.53 -8.07
CA ARG A 48 28.97 -21.24 -9.32
C ARG A 48 27.46 -21.42 -9.47
N PHE A 49 26.80 -21.88 -8.41
CA PHE A 49 25.34 -22.03 -8.36
C PHE A 49 24.61 -20.70 -8.62
N ALA A 50 25.01 -19.63 -7.94
CA ALA A 50 24.39 -18.31 -8.08
C ALA A 50 24.58 -17.74 -9.49
N ALA A 51 25.79 -17.85 -10.04
CA ALA A 51 26.06 -17.43 -11.42
C ALA A 51 25.22 -18.23 -12.43
N GLN A 52 25.07 -19.55 -12.24
CA GLN A 52 24.23 -20.37 -13.10
C GLN A 52 22.78 -19.86 -13.12
N LEU A 53 22.16 -19.66 -11.96
CA LEU A 53 20.77 -19.20 -11.87
C LEU A 53 20.56 -17.81 -12.48
N LEU A 54 21.50 -16.88 -12.29
CA LEU A 54 21.42 -15.54 -12.87
C LEU A 54 21.58 -15.56 -14.40
N VAL A 55 22.49 -16.39 -14.93
CA VAL A 55 22.63 -16.57 -16.38
C VAL A 55 21.37 -17.20 -16.99
N GLU A 56 20.81 -18.21 -16.35
CA GLU A 56 19.55 -18.85 -16.78
C GLU A 56 18.37 -17.87 -16.75
N ALA A 57 18.33 -16.96 -15.78
CA ALA A 57 17.33 -15.90 -15.67
C ALA A 57 17.49 -14.76 -16.71
N GLY A 58 18.57 -14.77 -17.50
CA GLY A 58 18.85 -13.72 -18.48
C GLY A 58 19.35 -12.40 -17.86
N ALA A 59 20.00 -12.48 -16.70
CA ALA A 59 20.40 -11.31 -15.90
C ALA A 59 21.36 -10.35 -16.63
N GLN A 60 22.03 -10.79 -17.69
CA GLN A 60 22.84 -9.92 -18.56
C GLN A 60 22.04 -8.74 -19.17
N ARG A 61 20.71 -8.85 -19.27
CA ARG A 61 19.84 -7.78 -19.78
C ARG A 61 19.56 -6.70 -18.72
N ILE A 62 19.88 -6.92 -17.45
CA ILE A 62 19.57 -5.98 -16.36
C ILE A 62 20.29 -4.64 -16.56
N ARG A 63 21.50 -4.65 -17.11
CA ARG A 63 22.26 -3.43 -17.40
C ARG A 63 21.54 -2.50 -18.37
N ASP A 64 20.98 -3.04 -19.43
CA ASP A 64 20.21 -2.26 -20.41
C ASP A 64 18.93 -1.71 -19.78
N ILE A 65 18.24 -2.49 -18.96
CA ILE A 65 17.03 -2.06 -18.24
C ILE A 65 17.34 -0.92 -17.26
N ALA A 66 18.42 -1.06 -16.47
CA ALA A 66 18.84 -0.07 -15.49
C ALA A 66 19.41 1.21 -16.12
N ALA A 67 19.82 1.18 -17.39
CA ALA A 67 20.25 2.38 -18.10
C ALA A 67 19.06 3.30 -18.45
N GLU A 68 17.86 2.74 -18.56
CA GLU A 68 16.64 3.45 -18.93
C GLU A 68 15.67 3.67 -17.74
N ASN A 69 15.85 2.93 -16.64
CA ASN A 69 14.94 2.91 -15.51
C ASN A 69 15.70 2.89 -14.18
N ASP A 70 15.16 3.51 -13.12
CA ASP A 70 15.77 3.49 -11.79
C ASP A 70 15.38 2.21 -11.05
N LEU A 71 16.34 1.29 -10.89
CA LEU A 71 16.13 0.01 -10.22
C LEU A 71 16.68 0.05 -8.79
N GLU A 72 15.81 -0.25 -7.83
CA GLU A 72 16.18 -0.39 -6.41
C GLU A 72 15.90 -1.83 -5.96
N VAL A 73 16.87 -2.45 -5.28
CA VAL A 73 16.67 -3.76 -4.66
C VAL A 73 16.57 -3.62 -3.16
N ILE A 74 15.50 -4.18 -2.61
CA ILE A 74 15.29 -4.24 -1.16
C ILE A 74 15.16 -5.69 -0.71
N ARG A 75 15.33 -5.91 0.59
CA ARG A 75 14.97 -7.15 1.27
C ARG A 75 13.74 -6.87 2.12
N LEU A 76 12.65 -7.59 1.89
CA LEU A 76 11.39 -7.36 2.61
C LEU A 76 11.58 -7.68 4.10
N SER A 77 11.02 -6.87 4.99
CA SER A 77 11.15 -7.09 6.43
C SER A 77 10.30 -8.26 6.94
N THR A 78 9.28 -8.66 6.18
CA THR A 78 8.34 -9.73 6.55
C THR A 78 8.84 -11.09 6.06
N SER A 79 8.95 -11.30 4.76
CA SER A 79 9.38 -12.57 4.16
C SER A 79 10.89 -12.72 4.04
N THR A 80 11.67 -11.67 4.33
CA THR A 80 13.13 -11.65 4.17
C THR A 80 13.64 -11.90 2.75
N ARG A 81 12.78 -11.94 1.73
CA ARG A 81 13.17 -12.18 0.33
C ARG A 81 13.49 -10.89 -0.42
N PHE A 82 14.23 -11.02 -1.53
CA PHE A 82 14.57 -9.90 -2.40
C PHE A 82 13.38 -9.42 -3.20
N TRP A 83 13.37 -8.12 -3.44
CA TRP A 83 12.38 -7.44 -4.25
C TRP A 83 13.03 -6.36 -5.09
N ILE A 84 12.72 -6.32 -6.38
CA ILE A 84 13.23 -5.33 -7.32
C ILE A 84 12.13 -4.30 -7.60
N ARG A 85 12.32 -3.07 -7.10
CA ARG A 85 11.51 -1.91 -7.44
C ARG A 85 12.05 -1.26 -8.70
N CYS A 86 11.14 -0.82 -9.56
CA CYS A 86 11.45 -0.02 -10.73
C CYS A 86 10.70 1.31 -10.60
N ASN A 87 11.43 2.40 -10.43
CA ASN A 87 10.89 3.75 -10.33
C ASN A 87 11.10 4.47 -11.67
N GLY A 88 10.00 4.93 -12.30
CA GLY A 88 10.05 5.61 -13.60
C GLY A 88 10.05 4.67 -14.81
N GLY A 89 9.57 5.18 -15.96
CA GLY A 89 9.46 4.46 -17.24
C GLY A 89 8.31 3.44 -17.31
N GLU A 90 7.67 3.31 -18.48
CA GLU A 90 6.79 2.16 -18.74
C GLU A 90 7.64 0.96 -19.16
N LEU A 91 7.80 -0.02 -18.27
CA LEU A 91 8.51 -1.26 -18.61
C LEU A 91 7.73 -2.06 -19.68
N THR A 92 8.44 -2.45 -20.74
CA THR A 92 7.92 -3.43 -21.70
C THR A 92 7.65 -4.78 -21.02
N GLU A 93 6.81 -5.60 -21.64
CA GLU A 93 6.48 -6.92 -21.09
C GLU A 93 7.72 -7.82 -20.94
N GLU A 94 8.64 -7.79 -21.91
CA GLU A 94 9.88 -8.55 -21.84
C GLU A 94 10.80 -8.07 -20.71
N GLN A 95 10.90 -6.75 -20.49
CA GLN A 95 11.70 -6.20 -19.39
C GLN A 95 11.12 -6.63 -18.04
N ARG A 96 9.79 -6.60 -17.89
CA ARG A 96 9.11 -7.11 -16.68
C ARG A 96 9.39 -8.58 -16.44
N ASP A 97 9.30 -9.42 -17.47
CA ASP A 97 9.59 -10.84 -17.36
C ASP A 97 11.04 -11.09 -16.93
N VAL A 98 12.02 -10.33 -17.47
CA VAL A 98 13.43 -10.42 -17.04
C VAL A 98 13.59 -10.03 -15.57
N LEU A 99 13.00 -8.93 -15.12
CA LEU A 99 13.07 -8.52 -13.72
C LEU A 99 12.50 -9.60 -12.79
N GLN A 100 11.35 -10.19 -13.15
CA GLN A 100 10.74 -11.28 -12.37
C GLN A 100 11.60 -12.55 -12.35
N MET A 101 12.22 -12.93 -13.47
CA MET A 101 13.13 -14.07 -13.52
C MET A 101 14.37 -13.85 -12.64
N VAL A 102 14.93 -12.64 -12.66
CA VAL A 102 16.11 -12.28 -11.86
C VAL A 102 15.76 -12.20 -10.38
N GLU A 103 14.62 -11.60 -10.01
CA GLU A 103 14.11 -11.59 -8.64
C GLU A 103 13.90 -13.02 -8.12
N SER A 104 13.26 -13.88 -8.90
CA SER A 104 13.08 -15.30 -8.55
C SER A 104 14.40 -16.04 -8.42
N ALA A 105 15.41 -15.73 -9.26
CA ALA A 105 16.74 -16.30 -9.13
C ALA A 105 17.41 -15.87 -7.82
N LEU A 106 17.36 -14.58 -7.47
CA LEU A 106 17.90 -14.06 -6.21
C LEU A 106 17.21 -14.71 -5.00
N ASN A 107 15.89 -14.85 -5.02
CA ASN A 107 15.13 -15.49 -3.93
C ASN A 107 15.48 -16.97 -3.78
N ARG A 108 15.67 -17.69 -4.89
CA ARG A 108 16.13 -19.08 -4.87
C ARG A 108 17.56 -19.25 -4.41
N ILE A 109 18.44 -18.29 -4.70
CA ILE A 109 19.82 -18.27 -4.21
C ILE A 109 19.84 -18.07 -2.70
N ASP A 110 19.06 -17.10 -2.23
CA ASP A 110 18.94 -16.75 -0.82
C ASP A 110 18.35 -17.89 0.01
N TYR A 111 17.24 -18.48 -0.44
CA TYR A 111 16.62 -19.63 0.21
C TYR A 111 17.58 -20.84 0.31
N ALA A 112 18.33 -21.12 -0.75
CA ALA A 112 19.28 -22.22 -0.73
C ALA A 112 20.47 -21.97 0.23
N ASP A 113 20.82 -20.71 0.50
CA ASP A 113 21.80 -20.33 1.51
C ASP A 113 21.25 -20.52 2.93
N ASP A 114 20.00 -20.14 3.18
CA ASP A 114 19.33 -20.36 4.48
C ASP A 114 19.29 -21.86 4.82
N GLU A 115 18.86 -22.70 3.85
CA GLU A 115 18.84 -24.15 3.99
C GLU A 115 20.23 -24.75 4.20
N ALA A 116 21.29 -24.14 3.65
CA ALA A 116 22.66 -24.57 3.90
C ALA A 116 23.08 -24.24 5.34
N HIS A 117 22.74 -23.05 5.85
CA HIS A 117 23.02 -22.67 7.23
C HIS A 117 22.29 -23.58 8.23
N GLU A 118 21.01 -23.88 7.98
CA GLU A 118 20.22 -24.79 8.82
C GLU A 118 20.82 -26.21 8.81
N ALA A 119 21.14 -26.76 7.64
CA ALA A 119 21.75 -28.09 7.54
C ALA A 119 23.09 -28.19 8.29
N LEU A 120 23.93 -27.14 8.23
CA LEU A 120 25.17 -27.10 9.02
C LEU A 120 24.89 -27.04 10.53
N ALA A 121 23.87 -26.28 10.96
CA ALA A 121 23.45 -26.20 12.35
C ALA A 121 22.92 -27.54 12.86
N GLU A 122 22.27 -28.33 12.01
CA GLU A 122 21.81 -29.70 12.28
C GLU A 122 22.94 -30.75 12.21
N GLY A 123 24.17 -30.34 11.90
CA GLY A 123 25.37 -31.19 11.94
C GLY A 123 25.78 -31.80 10.60
N MET A 124 25.24 -31.33 9.48
CA MET A 124 25.73 -31.71 8.14
C MET A 124 27.18 -31.24 7.96
N PRO A 125 28.08 -32.08 7.44
CA PRO A 125 29.44 -31.64 7.13
C PRO A 125 29.47 -30.63 5.97
N VAL A 126 30.23 -29.54 6.10
CA VAL A 126 30.43 -28.50 5.05
C VAL A 126 30.80 -29.10 3.69
N SER A 127 31.57 -30.19 3.66
CA SER A 127 31.92 -30.91 2.42
C SER A 127 30.73 -31.46 1.62
N GLN A 128 29.55 -31.57 2.23
CA GLN A 128 28.31 -32.00 1.57
C GLN A 128 27.49 -30.83 1.02
N ILE A 129 27.85 -29.59 1.38
CA ILE A 129 27.25 -28.36 0.84
C ILE A 129 27.98 -28.00 -0.46
N ASP A 130 27.67 -28.75 -1.52
CA ASP A 130 28.20 -28.55 -2.87
C ASP A 130 27.19 -27.83 -3.79
N GLU A 131 27.55 -27.65 -5.05
CA GLU A 131 26.70 -27.00 -6.04
C GLU A 131 25.39 -27.76 -6.27
N ARG A 132 25.42 -29.10 -6.14
CA ARG A 132 24.22 -29.94 -6.30
C ARG A 132 23.28 -29.78 -5.12
N TYR A 133 23.80 -29.59 -3.91
CA TYR A 133 23.01 -29.26 -2.73
C TYR A 133 22.19 -27.97 -2.97
N TYR A 134 22.87 -26.88 -3.34
CA TYR A 134 22.20 -25.60 -3.58
C TYR A 134 21.19 -25.68 -4.72
N LEU A 135 21.54 -26.33 -5.83
CA LEU A 135 20.60 -26.56 -6.94
C LEU A 135 19.38 -27.35 -6.48
N ALA A 136 19.55 -28.43 -5.70
CA ALA A 136 18.43 -29.21 -5.19
C ALA A 136 17.50 -28.40 -4.29
N LYS A 137 18.06 -27.59 -3.38
CA LYS A 137 17.29 -26.71 -2.49
C LYS A 137 16.57 -25.59 -3.25
N SER A 138 17.23 -24.96 -4.21
CA SER A 138 16.61 -23.96 -5.09
C SER A 138 15.40 -24.51 -5.86
N GLN A 139 15.46 -25.79 -6.26
CA GLN A 139 14.36 -26.48 -6.95
C GLN A 139 13.28 -26.95 -5.98
N GLN A 140 13.64 -27.29 -4.74
CA GLN A 140 12.68 -27.60 -3.68
C GLN A 140 11.80 -26.39 -3.35
N PHE A 141 12.38 -25.19 -3.35
CA PHE A 141 11.66 -23.95 -3.05
C PHE A 141 10.45 -23.72 -3.95
N LEU A 142 10.53 -24.12 -5.22
CA LEU A 142 9.44 -23.99 -6.20
C LEU A 142 8.18 -24.80 -5.85
N ARG A 143 8.26 -25.71 -4.88
CA ARG A 143 7.17 -26.62 -4.48
C ARG A 143 7.09 -26.85 -2.97
N ASN A 144 7.67 -25.98 -2.14
CA ASN A 144 7.78 -26.17 -0.69
C ASN A 144 6.45 -25.88 0.04
N VAL A 145 5.41 -26.70 -0.13
CA VAL A 145 4.12 -26.44 0.55
C VAL A 145 4.20 -26.80 2.03
N SER A 146 4.88 -27.90 2.39
CA SER A 146 4.92 -28.33 3.80
C SER A 146 5.72 -27.40 4.70
N GLY A 147 6.80 -26.78 4.18
CA GLY A 147 7.57 -25.74 4.88
C GLY A 147 6.69 -24.52 5.17
N GLU A 148 6.10 -23.92 4.14
CA GLU A 148 5.25 -22.73 4.30
C GLU A 148 4.05 -22.95 5.22
N ILE A 149 3.51 -24.18 5.33
CA ILE A 149 2.45 -24.45 6.32
C ILE A 149 2.95 -24.26 7.75
N ARG A 150 4.19 -24.63 8.05
CA ARG A 150 4.78 -24.41 9.37
C ARG A 150 4.87 -22.92 9.66
N ASP A 151 5.30 -22.14 8.67
CA ASP A 151 5.40 -20.68 8.80
C ASP A 151 4.03 -20.04 8.97
N ILE A 152 3.01 -20.51 8.24
CA ILE A 152 1.61 -20.09 8.44
C ILE A 152 1.13 -20.42 9.86
N ASP A 153 1.43 -21.62 10.36
CA ASP A 153 1.05 -22.04 11.71
C ASP A 153 1.69 -21.10 12.74
N GLU A 154 2.99 -20.82 12.62
CA GLU A 154 3.77 -19.93 13.49
C GLU A 154 3.26 -18.48 13.45
N LEU A 155 3.01 -17.93 12.26
CA LEU A 155 2.45 -16.58 12.08
C LEU A 155 1.04 -16.42 12.66
N GLN A 156 0.30 -17.52 12.80
CA GLN A 156 -1.06 -17.53 13.33
C GLN A 156 -1.12 -17.86 14.83
N GLU A 157 0.01 -18.22 15.44
CA GLU A 157 0.10 -18.42 16.88
C GLU A 157 -0.13 -17.09 17.62
N GLY A 158 -0.95 -17.15 18.67
CA GLY A 158 -1.20 -16.00 19.53
C GLY A 158 -2.22 -14.99 18.99
N GLU A 159 -2.11 -13.76 19.50
CA GLU A 159 -3.03 -12.67 19.18
C GLU A 159 -2.57 -11.91 17.93
N ASN A 160 -3.53 -11.40 17.15
CA ASN A 160 -3.21 -10.62 15.96
C ASN A 160 -2.71 -9.24 16.37
N GLU A 161 -1.46 -8.93 16.06
CA GLU A 161 -0.83 -7.65 16.38
C GLU A 161 -1.57 -6.47 15.71
N PHE A 162 -2.14 -6.69 14.52
CA PHE A 162 -2.90 -5.70 13.76
C PHE A 162 -4.36 -5.57 14.21
N ARG A 163 -4.81 -6.37 15.19
CA ARG A 163 -6.12 -6.17 15.82
C ARG A 163 -6.18 -4.84 16.55
N THR A 164 -5.05 -4.38 17.08
CA THR A 164 -4.95 -3.07 17.72
C THR A 164 -4.16 -2.12 16.84
N ILE A 165 -4.80 -1.05 16.38
CA ILE A 165 -4.16 -0.02 15.56
C ILE A 165 -4.48 1.37 16.10
N CYS A 166 -3.45 2.19 16.34
CA CYS A 166 -3.58 3.55 16.87
C CYS A 166 -4.47 3.64 18.14
N GLY A 167 -4.33 2.65 19.04
CA GLY A 167 -5.11 2.56 20.29
C GLY A 167 -6.55 2.09 20.13
N VAL A 168 -6.94 1.64 18.93
CA VAL A 168 -8.28 1.09 18.64
C VAL A 168 -8.17 -0.42 18.51
N GLU A 169 -8.98 -1.13 19.28
CA GLU A 169 -9.06 -2.59 19.26
C GLU A 169 -10.24 -3.05 18.39
N ALA A 170 -9.95 -3.83 17.34
CA ALA A 170 -10.94 -4.43 16.45
C ALA A 170 -11.66 -5.60 17.11
N ALA A 171 -12.87 -5.91 16.63
CA ALA A 171 -13.62 -7.05 17.12
C ALA A 171 -12.89 -8.35 16.79
N ARG A 172 -12.70 -9.22 17.78
CA ARG A 172 -12.10 -10.54 17.56
C ARG A 172 -12.96 -11.36 16.60
N GLY A 173 -12.37 -11.81 15.51
CA GLY A 173 -13.07 -12.48 14.41
C GLY A 173 -14.03 -11.57 13.63
N GLY A 174 -13.85 -10.24 13.71
CA GLY A 174 -14.43 -9.27 12.78
C GLY A 174 -13.72 -9.29 11.42
N ASN A 175 -14.23 -8.56 10.45
CA ASN A 175 -13.64 -8.50 9.11
C ASN A 175 -12.22 -7.90 9.15
N TRP A 176 -11.98 -6.89 10.00
CA TRP A 176 -10.65 -6.30 10.16
C TRP A 176 -9.66 -7.30 10.75
N ASP A 177 -10.01 -7.98 11.84
CA ASP A 177 -9.15 -8.98 12.49
C ASP A 177 -8.82 -10.14 11.53
N ILE A 178 -9.84 -10.68 10.84
CA ILE A 178 -9.63 -11.78 9.88
C ILE A 178 -8.81 -11.31 8.69
N GLY A 179 -9.14 -10.16 8.11
CA GLY A 179 -8.46 -9.63 6.93
C GLY A 179 -6.99 -9.30 7.19
N THR A 180 -6.68 -8.70 8.33
CA THR A 180 -5.29 -8.39 8.70
C THR A 180 -4.49 -9.64 9.08
N ARG A 181 -5.08 -10.66 9.73
CA ARG A 181 -4.43 -11.96 9.91
C ARG A 181 -4.10 -12.64 8.58
N PHE A 182 -5.04 -12.62 7.65
CA PHE A 182 -4.84 -13.23 6.34
C PHE A 182 -3.78 -12.48 5.53
N ALA A 183 -3.84 -11.15 5.52
CA ALA A 183 -2.81 -10.33 4.90
C ALA A 183 -1.43 -10.55 5.54
N ASN A 184 -1.34 -10.66 6.88
CA ASN A 184 -0.08 -10.97 7.57
C ASN A 184 0.51 -12.32 7.12
N VAL A 185 -0.32 -13.34 6.93
CA VAL A 185 0.13 -14.59 6.31
C VAL A 185 0.66 -14.34 4.91
N CYS A 186 -0.11 -13.71 4.03
CA CYS A 186 0.31 -13.47 2.65
C CYS A 186 1.61 -12.66 2.53
N GLU A 187 1.80 -11.64 3.36
CA GLU A 187 3.03 -10.83 3.40
C GLU A 187 4.22 -11.57 4.05
N GLY A 188 3.94 -12.59 4.87
CA GLY A 188 4.95 -13.41 5.55
C GLY A 188 5.40 -14.65 4.76
N LEU A 189 4.64 -15.08 3.74
CA LEU A 189 5.00 -16.24 2.92
C LEU A 189 6.32 -16.02 2.18
N GLU A 190 7.18 -17.04 2.21
CA GLU A 190 8.44 -17.03 1.51
C GLU A 190 8.28 -17.70 0.15
N LEU A 191 8.02 -16.90 -0.89
CA LEU A 191 7.71 -17.44 -2.21
C LEU A 191 8.80 -17.14 -3.24
N PRO A 192 9.05 -18.07 -4.19
CA PRO A 192 10.01 -17.84 -5.28
C PRO A 192 9.54 -16.78 -6.28
N PHE A 193 8.27 -16.40 -6.24
CA PHE A 193 7.66 -15.39 -7.09
C PHE A 193 6.82 -14.45 -6.23
N ARG A 194 6.73 -13.19 -6.65
CA ARG A 194 5.87 -12.20 -6.03
C ARG A 194 4.42 -12.67 -5.95
N LEU A 195 3.85 -12.60 -4.75
CA LEU A 195 2.43 -12.81 -4.53
C LEU A 195 1.68 -11.48 -4.69
N ALA A 196 0.86 -11.40 -5.73
CA ALA A 196 -0.18 -10.37 -5.80
C ALA A 196 -1.51 -10.99 -5.39
N TYR A 197 -2.25 -10.34 -4.52
CA TYR A 197 -3.53 -10.86 -4.03
C TYR A 197 -4.50 -9.74 -3.63
N ARG A 198 -5.78 -10.10 -3.60
CA ARG A 198 -6.87 -9.31 -3.02
C ARG A 198 -7.89 -10.24 -2.42
N PHE A 199 -8.66 -9.76 -1.46
CA PHE A 199 -9.70 -10.56 -0.85
C PHE A 199 -10.92 -9.74 -0.45
N ASP A 200 -12.04 -10.44 -0.29
CA ASP A 200 -13.21 -9.98 0.44
C ASP A 200 -13.54 -10.99 1.54
N VAL A 201 -13.97 -10.49 2.70
CA VAL A 201 -14.33 -11.31 3.84
C VAL A 201 -15.61 -10.80 4.48
N ASP A 202 -16.53 -11.71 4.78
CA ASP A 202 -17.71 -11.43 5.59
C ASP A 202 -17.77 -12.45 6.73
N ALA A 203 -17.38 -12.01 7.92
CA ALA A 203 -17.30 -12.85 9.10
C ALA A 203 -18.66 -13.32 9.62
N ARG A 204 -19.77 -12.67 9.20
CA ARG A 204 -21.14 -13.06 9.60
C ARG A 204 -21.59 -14.32 8.86
N THR A 205 -21.29 -14.39 7.57
CA THR A 205 -21.58 -15.56 6.71
C THR A 205 -20.47 -16.60 6.77
N GLY A 206 -19.27 -16.24 7.26
CA GLY A 206 -18.14 -17.16 7.40
C GLY A 206 -17.49 -17.47 6.05
N VAL A 207 -17.55 -16.53 5.11
CA VAL A 207 -17.02 -16.69 3.75
C VAL A 207 -15.87 -15.71 3.53
N MET A 208 -14.81 -16.20 2.91
CA MET A 208 -13.74 -15.39 2.33
C MET A 208 -13.58 -15.75 0.85
N VAL A 209 -13.38 -14.75 0.02
CA VAL A 209 -13.04 -14.91 -1.39
C VAL A 209 -11.70 -14.24 -1.66
N VAL A 210 -10.84 -14.89 -2.42
CA VAL A 210 -9.46 -14.44 -2.65
C VAL A 210 -9.14 -14.50 -4.13
N ARG A 211 -8.49 -13.47 -4.64
CA ARG A 211 -7.82 -13.47 -5.94
C ARG A 211 -6.33 -13.47 -5.73
N TYR A 212 -5.62 -14.20 -6.57
CA TYR A 212 -4.16 -14.24 -6.53
C TYR A 212 -3.57 -14.32 -7.94
N GLY A 213 -2.40 -13.70 -8.12
CA GLY A 213 -1.62 -13.75 -9.34
C GLY A 213 -0.87 -15.07 -9.50
N ILE A 214 -0.80 -15.57 -10.72
CA ILE A 214 -0.06 -16.76 -11.12
C ILE A 214 1.07 -16.33 -12.05
N PRO A 215 2.34 -16.71 -11.78
CA PRO A 215 3.45 -16.34 -12.65
C PRO A 215 3.24 -16.84 -14.08
N LYS A 216 3.72 -16.07 -15.06
CA LYS A 216 3.64 -16.47 -16.47
C LYS A 216 4.52 -17.69 -16.75
N PRO A 217 4.19 -18.51 -17.76
CA PRO A 217 5.08 -19.57 -18.21
C PRO A 217 6.48 -19.07 -18.58
N SER A 218 6.61 -17.86 -19.14
CA SER A 218 7.89 -17.27 -19.55
C SER A 218 8.89 -17.10 -18.40
N VAL A 219 8.40 -16.86 -17.17
CA VAL A 219 9.26 -16.61 -16.00
C VAL A 219 9.58 -17.87 -15.19
N MET A 220 8.98 -19.01 -15.57
CA MET A 220 9.17 -20.25 -14.84
C MET A 220 10.57 -20.86 -15.13
N PRO A 221 11.41 -21.11 -14.10
CA PRO A 221 12.81 -21.52 -14.27
C PRO A 221 12.94 -23.03 -14.53
N VAL A 222 12.21 -23.52 -15.53
CA VAL A 222 12.23 -24.91 -16.00
C VAL A 222 12.33 -24.94 -17.52
N ALA A 223 12.71 -26.11 -18.06
CA ALA A 223 12.82 -26.29 -19.51
C ALA A 223 11.47 -25.97 -20.20
N PRO A 224 11.48 -25.35 -21.40
CA PRO A 224 10.27 -24.81 -22.03
C PRO A 224 9.09 -25.78 -22.12
N GLN A 225 9.35 -27.06 -22.38
CA GLN A 225 8.32 -28.10 -22.51
C GLN A 225 7.57 -28.42 -21.21
N TYR A 226 8.05 -27.97 -20.05
CA TYR A 226 7.44 -28.23 -18.74
C TYR A 226 6.79 -26.99 -18.11
N ARG A 227 7.00 -25.79 -18.67
CA ARG A 227 6.60 -24.52 -18.06
C ARG A 227 5.10 -24.45 -17.76
N ASP A 228 4.28 -24.85 -18.72
CA ASP A 228 2.82 -24.77 -18.60
C ASP A 228 2.28 -25.68 -17.49
N GLY A 229 2.73 -26.93 -17.45
CA GLY A 229 2.37 -27.87 -16.39
C GLY A 229 2.87 -27.41 -15.01
N PHE A 230 4.05 -26.79 -14.96
CA PHE A 230 4.64 -26.30 -13.71
C PHE A 230 3.91 -25.07 -13.17
N VAL A 231 3.60 -24.08 -14.00
CA VAL A 231 2.76 -22.94 -13.63
C VAL A 231 1.42 -23.42 -13.07
N SER A 232 0.82 -24.40 -13.73
CA SER A 232 -0.46 -24.96 -13.33
C SER A 232 -0.38 -25.70 -11.99
N ALA A 233 0.65 -26.50 -11.77
CA ALA A 233 0.90 -27.17 -10.50
C ALA A 233 1.17 -26.17 -9.36
N TYR A 234 2.00 -25.16 -9.63
CA TYR A 234 2.28 -24.06 -8.70
C TYR A 234 1.00 -23.31 -8.30
N ALA A 235 0.13 -22.99 -9.27
CA ALA A 235 -1.14 -22.32 -9.01
C ALA A 235 -2.06 -23.12 -8.06
N VAL A 236 -2.08 -24.45 -8.19
CA VAL A 236 -2.88 -25.32 -7.31
C VAL A 236 -2.27 -25.41 -5.92
N ARG A 237 -0.93 -25.52 -5.80
CA ARG A 237 -0.23 -25.51 -4.50
C ARG A 237 -0.45 -24.19 -3.75
N LEU A 238 -0.29 -23.07 -4.44
CA LEU A 238 -0.49 -21.73 -3.87
C LEU A 238 -1.94 -21.55 -3.38
N ALA A 239 -2.94 -22.04 -4.12
CA ALA A 239 -4.32 -22.02 -3.63
C ALA A 239 -4.51 -22.84 -2.34
N GLY A 240 -3.86 -24.00 -2.22
CA GLY A 240 -3.87 -24.77 -0.97
C GLY A 240 -3.28 -23.98 0.20
N LEU A 241 -2.15 -23.31 0.01
CA LEU A 241 -1.51 -22.46 1.03
C LEU A 241 -2.42 -21.30 1.44
N LEU A 242 -2.97 -20.57 0.47
CA LEU A 242 -3.87 -19.44 0.72
C LEU A 242 -5.18 -19.90 1.38
N ALA A 243 -5.71 -21.09 1.03
CA ALA A 243 -6.86 -21.67 1.71
C ALA A 243 -6.55 -21.94 3.19
N TRP A 244 -5.37 -22.47 3.49
CA TRP A 244 -4.95 -22.65 4.88
C TRP A 244 -4.79 -21.31 5.60
N GLY A 245 -4.07 -20.36 5.01
CA GLY A 245 -3.91 -19.00 5.54
C GLY A 245 -5.25 -18.32 5.86
N ALA A 246 -6.25 -18.52 5.01
CA ALA A 246 -7.61 -18.03 5.26
C ALA A 246 -8.27 -18.77 6.42
N PHE A 247 -8.33 -20.10 6.41
CA PHE A 247 -8.98 -20.87 7.49
C PHE A 247 -8.30 -20.72 8.86
N SER A 248 -6.99 -20.53 8.89
CA SER A 248 -6.21 -20.31 10.11
C SER A 248 -6.45 -18.91 10.69
N SER A 249 -6.76 -17.92 9.84
CA SER A 249 -7.06 -16.54 10.28
C SER A 249 -8.29 -16.43 11.18
N SER A 250 -9.27 -17.35 11.08
CA SER A 250 -10.37 -17.42 12.05
C SER A 250 -11.18 -18.71 11.94
N VAL A 251 -11.63 -19.21 13.09
CA VAL A 251 -12.57 -20.33 13.19
C VAL A 251 -13.96 -20.03 12.63
N ARG A 252 -14.30 -18.75 12.41
CA ARG A 252 -15.57 -18.34 11.80
C ARG A 252 -15.63 -18.63 10.30
N LEU A 253 -14.47 -18.73 9.64
CA LEU A 253 -14.43 -19.02 8.22
C LEU A 253 -14.74 -20.49 7.96
N THR A 254 -15.87 -20.74 7.33
CA THR A 254 -16.36 -22.07 6.94
C THR A 254 -16.17 -22.35 5.47
N GLN A 255 -16.06 -21.29 4.65
CA GLN A 255 -15.90 -21.37 3.20
C GLN A 255 -14.83 -20.40 2.70
N VAL A 256 -13.95 -20.87 1.81
CA VAL A 256 -12.95 -20.06 1.11
C VAL A 256 -12.99 -20.37 -0.38
N ASP A 257 -13.20 -19.36 -1.21
CA ASP A 257 -13.10 -19.50 -2.67
C ASP A 257 -11.92 -18.68 -3.21
N LEU A 258 -11.08 -19.32 -4.03
CA LEU A 258 -9.82 -18.80 -4.53
C LEU A 258 -9.85 -18.74 -6.05
N THR A 259 -9.54 -17.59 -6.63
CA THR A 259 -9.46 -17.39 -8.08
C THR A 259 -8.05 -16.98 -8.48
N GLY A 260 -7.37 -17.89 -9.17
CA GLY A 260 -6.04 -17.67 -9.73
C GLY A 260 -6.12 -16.97 -11.08
N CYS A 261 -5.33 -15.90 -11.22
CA CYS A 261 -5.34 -15.01 -12.38
C CYS A 261 -3.97 -14.98 -13.05
N ALA A 262 -3.93 -14.97 -14.39
CA ALA A 262 -2.67 -14.98 -15.13
C ALA A 262 -1.87 -13.69 -14.94
N GLY A 263 -0.61 -13.80 -14.55
CA GLY A 263 0.35 -12.71 -14.35
C GLY A 263 0.20 -11.97 -13.02
N ASP A 264 -1.00 -11.45 -12.74
CA ASP A 264 -1.32 -10.63 -11.57
C ASP A 264 -2.76 -10.91 -11.10
N ALA A 265 -3.15 -10.51 -9.90
CA ALA A 265 -4.49 -10.66 -9.34
C ALA A 265 -5.59 -9.94 -10.16
N ASP A 266 -5.21 -8.91 -10.93
CA ASP A 266 -6.06 -8.20 -11.91
C ASP A 266 -6.13 -8.90 -13.28
N GLY A 267 -5.32 -9.95 -13.47
CA GLY A 267 -5.24 -10.71 -14.71
C GLY A 267 -6.50 -11.50 -15.02
N VAL A 268 -6.47 -12.18 -16.17
CA VAL A 268 -7.57 -13.05 -16.61
C VAL A 268 -7.68 -14.25 -15.67
N PRO A 269 -8.87 -14.55 -15.10
CA PRO A 269 -9.09 -15.75 -14.32
C PRO A 269 -8.82 -17.01 -15.14
N VAL A 270 -8.05 -17.94 -14.56
CA VAL A 270 -7.68 -19.20 -15.25
C VAL A 270 -7.96 -20.46 -14.41
N ILE A 271 -8.14 -20.31 -13.10
CA ILE A 271 -8.56 -21.39 -12.20
C ILE A 271 -9.34 -20.80 -11.03
N SER A 272 -10.39 -21.49 -10.58
CA SER A 272 -11.17 -21.09 -9.42
C SER A 272 -11.53 -22.31 -8.58
N MET A 273 -11.17 -22.30 -7.30
CA MET A 273 -11.25 -23.43 -6.38
C MET A 273 -11.93 -23.00 -5.09
N GLY A 274 -12.98 -23.72 -4.70
CA GLY A 274 -13.69 -23.50 -3.45
C GLY A 274 -13.46 -24.63 -2.47
N PHE A 275 -13.18 -24.27 -1.23
CA PHE A 275 -12.94 -25.19 -0.11
C PHE A 275 -13.93 -24.92 1.01
N ASP A 276 -14.36 -26.00 1.65
CA ASP A 276 -15.10 -25.94 2.91
C ASP A 276 -14.16 -26.38 4.04
N ARG A 277 -14.27 -25.73 5.21
CA ARG A 277 -13.33 -25.90 6.33
C ARG A 277 -13.16 -27.35 6.73
N VAL A 278 -14.26 -28.07 6.99
CA VAL A 278 -14.18 -29.43 7.56
C VAL A 278 -13.52 -30.43 6.61
N PRO A 279 -13.93 -30.55 5.32
CA PRO A 279 -13.22 -31.39 4.36
C PRO A 279 -11.74 -31.01 4.18
N PHE A 280 -11.42 -29.71 4.16
CA PHE A 280 -10.05 -29.22 4.03
C PHE A 280 -9.18 -29.66 5.22
N MET A 281 -9.65 -29.42 6.45
CA MET A 281 -8.94 -29.77 7.68
C MET A 281 -8.74 -31.28 7.86
N MET A 282 -9.69 -32.09 7.41
CA MET A 282 -9.63 -33.55 7.58
C MET A 282 -8.94 -34.28 6.42
N GLY A 283 -8.75 -33.61 5.28
CA GLY A 283 -8.23 -34.22 4.05
C GLY A 283 -6.99 -33.53 3.49
N ALA A 284 -7.15 -32.30 3.00
CA ALA A 284 -6.10 -31.57 2.30
C ALA A 284 -4.96 -31.16 3.24
N LEU A 285 -5.28 -30.53 4.38
CA LEU A 285 -4.28 -30.00 5.30
C LEU A 285 -3.31 -31.07 5.84
N PRO A 286 -3.76 -32.26 6.30
CA PRO A 286 -2.84 -33.32 6.72
C PRO A 286 -1.91 -33.80 5.60
N ALA A 287 -2.41 -33.90 4.36
CA ALA A 287 -1.60 -34.30 3.21
C ALA A 287 -0.54 -33.25 2.87
N MET A 288 -0.90 -31.96 2.90
CA MET A 288 0.04 -30.86 2.71
C MET A 288 1.10 -30.82 3.82
N LYS A 289 0.71 -30.96 5.10
CA LYS A 289 1.64 -31.01 6.25
C LYS A 289 2.65 -32.15 6.17
N LYS A 290 2.25 -33.27 5.55
CA LYS A 290 3.11 -34.44 5.36
C LYS A 290 4.10 -34.28 4.18
N GLY A 291 3.93 -33.25 3.35
CA GLY A 291 4.70 -33.05 2.13
C GLY A 291 4.20 -33.86 0.94
N ASP A 292 2.98 -34.41 0.99
CA ASP A 292 2.42 -35.17 -0.14
C ASP A 292 2.22 -34.26 -1.39
N CYS A 293 2.14 -32.92 -1.21
CA CYS A 293 2.07 -31.94 -2.29
C CYS A 293 3.46 -31.55 -2.86
N ASP A 294 4.55 -31.89 -2.18
CA ASP A 294 5.90 -31.41 -2.50
C ASP A 294 6.66 -32.41 -3.40
N ALA A 295 5.99 -33.50 -3.77
CA ALA A 295 6.57 -34.57 -4.56
C ALA A 295 6.89 -34.11 -6.00
N VAL A 296 8.13 -34.33 -6.45
CA VAL A 296 8.62 -33.94 -7.78
C VAL A 296 7.72 -34.41 -8.94
N PRO A 297 7.11 -35.61 -8.95
CA PRO A 297 6.21 -36.00 -10.03
C PRO A 297 4.98 -35.09 -10.21
N LEU A 298 4.60 -34.34 -9.17
CA LEU A 298 3.47 -33.42 -9.20
C LEU A 298 3.82 -32.07 -9.85
N ASP A 299 5.10 -31.81 -10.12
CA ASP A 299 5.58 -30.54 -10.69
C ASP A 299 5.03 -30.24 -12.08
N VAL A 300 4.48 -31.23 -12.78
CA VAL A 300 3.80 -31.04 -14.07
C VAL A 300 2.42 -31.73 -14.11
N ASP A 301 1.90 -32.15 -12.96
CA ASP A 301 0.63 -32.86 -12.84
C ASP A 301 -0.36 -32.15 -11.90
N PRO A 302 -0.94 -31.02 -12.35
CA PRO A 302 -1.90 -30.27 -11.55
C PRO A 302 -3.17 -31.06 -11.22
N LEU A 303 -3.53 -32.08 -12.01
CA LEU A 303 -4.71 -32.91 -11.76
C LEU A 303 -4.52 -33.78 -10.52
N SER A 304 -3.34 -34.38 -10.36
CA SER A 304 -3.02 -35.13 -9.15
C SER A 304 -2.99 -34.24 -7.91
N LEU A 305 -2.51 -32.99 -8.02
CA LEU A 305 -2.60 -32.00 -6.94
C LEU A 305 -4.05 -31.65 -6.59
N LEU A 306 -4.92 -31.45 -7.58
CA LEU A 306 -6.36 -31.23 -7.34
C LEU A 306 -7.02 -32.42 -6.64
N ASN A 307 -6.59 -33.65 -6.95
CA ASN A 307 -7.07 -34.86 -6.26
C ASN A 307 -6.59 -34.98 -4.81
N ILE A 308 -5.46 -34.36 -4.47
CA ILE A 308 -4.98 -34.26 -3.08
C ILE A 308 -5.78 -33.19 -2.33
N LEU A 309 -5.91 -31.98 -2.91
CA LEU A 309 -6.56 -30.85 -2.26
C LEU A 309 -8.10 -30.95 -2.21
N LYS A 310 -8.71 -31.68 -3.16
CA LYS A 310 -10.15 -31.95 -3.25
C LYS A 310 -11.04 -30.71 -3.04
N PRO A 311 -10.90 -29.67 -3.88
CA PRO A 311 -11.81 -28.54 -3.82
C PRO A 311 -13.25 -29.03 -4.02
N VAL A 312 -14.17 -28.54 -3.18
CA VAL A 312 -15.60 -28.91 -3.22
C VAL A 312 -16.36 -28.19 -4.33
N ARG A 313 -15.81 -27.06 -4.79
CA ARG A 313 -16.26 -26.28 -5.96
C ARG A 313 -15.07 -26.03 -6.85
N TYR A 314 -15.24 -26.14 -8.17
CA TYR A 314 -14.12 -26.03 -9.09
C TYR A 314 -14.57 -25.49 -10.45
N SER A 315 -13.81 -24.53 -10.99
CA SER A 315 -13.84 -24.09 -12.39
C SER A 315 -12.40 -24.03 -12.88
N GLY A 316 -12.07 -24.74 -13.94
CA GLY A 316 -10.70 -24.83 -14.44
C GLY A 316 -10.59 -25.85 -15.57
N HIS A 317 -9.77 -25.52 -16.57
CA HIS A 317 -9.50 -26.42 -17.70
C HIS A 317 -8.02 -26.37 -18.03
N PHE A 318 -7.45 -27.56 -18.24
CA PHE A 318 -6.07 -27.73 -18.69
C PHE A 318 -6.06 -28.19 -20.14
N ASP A 319 -5.22 -27.57 -20.96
CA ASP A 319 -5.03 -28.00 -22.34
C ASP A 319 -4.16 -29.28 -22.44
N ALA A 320 -3.76 -29.64 -23.67
CA ALA A 320 -2.93 -30.82 -23.93
C ALA A 320 -1.53 -30.75 -23.27
N ASN A 321 -1.00 -29.55 -23.04
CA ASN A 321 0.28 -29.30 -22.38
C ASN A 321 0.14 -29.09 -20.87
N ARG A 322 -1.06 -29.34 -20.33
CA ARG A 322 -1.44 -29.00 -18.96
C ARG A 322 -1.44 -27.50 -18.67
N ALA A 323 -1.51 -26.65 -19.69
CA ALA A 323 -1.60 -25.20 -19.52
C ALA A 323 -2.98 -24.79 -19.01
N LEU A 324 -3.01 -23.82 -18.10
CA LEU A 324 -4.21 -23.15 -17.65
C LEU A 324 -4.84 -22.33 -18.78
N THR A 325 -6.17 -22.39 -18.91
CA THR A 325 -6.93 -21.65 -19.92
C THR A 325 -7.92 -20.68 -19.26
N PRO A 326 -8.34 -19.59 -19.93
CA PRO A 326 -9.32 -18.66 -19.37
C PRO A 326 -10.63 -19.33 -18.94
N ILE A 327 -11.20 -18.86 -17.83
CA ILE A 327 -12.46 -19.39 -17.28
C ILE A 327 -13.42 -18.28 -16.87
N GLU A 328 -14.69 -18.67 -16.68
CA GLU A 328 -15.58 -17.97 -15.78
C GLU A 328 -15.30 -18.43 -14.33
N PRO A 329 -15.03 -17.51 -13.39
CA PRO A 329 -14.75 -17.86 -12.00
C PRO A 329 -16.00 -18.37 -11.27
N LEU A 330 -15.81 -18.94 -10.07
CA LEU A 330 -16.94 -19.30 -9.20
C LEU A 330 -17.81 -18.07 -8.90
N VAL A 331 -19.12 -18.30 -8.78
CA VAL A 331 -20.12 -17.23 -8.57
C VAL A 331 -19.82 -16.49 -7.26
N MET A 332 -19.73 -15.16 -7.34
CA MET A 332 -19.53 -14.30 -6.18
C MET A 332 -20.71 -14.42 -5.22
N PRO A 333 -20.48 -14.67 -3.92
CA PRO A 333 -21.52 -14.56 -2.90
C PRO A 333 -22.16 -13.16 -2.91
N ALA A 334 -23.49 -13.09 -2.88
CA ALA A 334 -24.25 -11.84 -3.01
C ALA A 334 -23.87 -10.77 -1.97
N VAL A 335 -23.47 -11.18 -0.76
CA VAL A 335 -23.03 -10.27 0.31
C VAL A 335 -21.87 -9.36 -0.12
N PHE A 336 -20.96 -9.84 -0.98
CA PHE A 336 -19.84 -9.03 -1.44
C PHE A 336 -20.26 -8.02 -2.50
N LEU A 337 -21.20 -8.38 -3.37
CA LEU A 337 -21.79 -7.45 -4.34
C LEU A 337 -22.56 -6.33 -3.61
N GLU A 338 -23.33 -6.68 -2.58
CA GLU A 338 -24.05 -5.70 -1.75
C GLU A 338 -23.08 -4.74 -1.04
N ASN A 339 -21.99 -5.27 -0.47
CA ASN A 339 -20.98 -4.48 0.22
C ASN A 339 -20.17 -3.55 -0.70
N ARG A 340 -20.21 -3.78 -2.02
CA ARG A 340 -19.49 -3.00 -3.04
C ARG A 340 -20.39 -2.04 -3.82
N THR A 341 -21.60 -1.78 -3.32
CA THR A 341 -22.45 -0.71 -3.85
C THR A 341 -21.70 0.64 -3.80
N PRO A 342 -21.65 1.43 -4.91
CA PRO A 342 -21.03 2.75 -4.90
C PRO A 342 -21.57 3.60 -3.74
N VAL A 343 -20.67 4.31 -3.05
CA VAL A 343 -20.99 4.97 -1.77
C VAL A 343 -22.21 5.90 -1.88
N TRP A 344 -22.28 6.74 -2.90
CA TRP A 344 -23.41 7.64 -3.16
C TRP A 344 -24.76 6.93 -3.36
N GLN A 345 -24.77 5.65 -3.76
CA GLN A 345 -25.97 4.82 -3.89
C GLN A 345 -26.27 3.98 -2.63
N ASP A 346 -25.30 3.79 -1.74
CA ASP A 346 -25.44 2.92 -0.58
C ASP A 346 -26.36 3.54 0.49
N ARG A 347 -27.61 3.08 0.53
CA ARG A 347 -28.63 3.55 1.48
C ARG A 347 -28.63 2.79 2.82
N ARG A 348 -27.71 1.85 3.04
CA ARG A 348 -27.65 1.07 4.28
C ARG A 348 -27.35 2.00 5.46
N GLU A 349 -27.95 1.68 6.61
CA GLU A 349 -27.71 2.42 7.84
C GLU A 349 -26.33 2.13 8.42
N LEU A 350 -25.68 3.17 8.94
CA LEU A 350 -24.43 3.01 9.66
C LEU A 350 -24.66 2.39 11.05
N PRO A 351 -23.69 1.62 11.58
CA PRO A 351 -23.73 1.16 12.97
C PRO A 351 -23.90 2.31 13.96
N GLU A 352 -24.69 2.11 15.01
CA GLU A 352 -24.99 3.14 16.02
C GLU A 352 -23.71 3.75 16.63
N SER A 353 -22.69 2.93 16.86
CA SER A 353 -21.38 3.35 17.37
C SER A 353 -20.61 4.29 16.44
N LEU A 354 -20.94 4.31 15.14
CA LEU A 354 -20.27 5.14 14.13
C LEU A 354 -21.08 6.39 13.76
N ARG A 355 -22.39 6.41 13.96
CA ARG A 355 -23.23 7.57 13.56
C ARG A 355 -22.78 8.87 14.20
N GLY A 356 -22.44 8.83 15.49
CA GLY A 356 -21.94 9.98 16.23
C GLY A 356 -20.52 10.40 15.83
N LEU A 357 -19.67 9.42 15.51
CA LEU A 357 -18.29 9.64 15.06
C LEU A 357 -18.26 10.27 13.66
N LEU A 358 -19.01 9.69 12.73
CA LEU A 358 -19.02 10.08 11.32
C LEU A 358 -20.05 11.17 11.01
N ARG A 359 -20.89 11.54 11.99
CA ARG A 359 -21.93 12.57 11.87
C ARG A 359 -22.82 12.33 10.66
N ALA A 360 -23.27 11.08 10.51
CA ALA A 360 -24.07 10.58 9.40
C ALA A 360 -24.91 9.40 9.87
N ASP A 361 -26.06 9.18 9.24
CA ASP A 361 -26.94 8.05 9.56
C ASP A 361 -26.85 6.91 8.54
N ARG A 362 -26.53 7.24 7.28
CA ARG A 362 -26.41 6.28 6.16
C ARG A 362 -25.07 6.41 5.44
N ALA A 363 -24.66 5.34 4.77
CA ALA A 363 -23.40 5.28 4.02
C ALA A 363 -23.28 6.37 2.95
N CYS A 364 -24.34 6.61 2.16
CA CYS A 364 -24.34 7.64 1.13
C CYS A 364 -24.13 9.08 1.61
N GLU A 365 -24.36 9.37 2.89
CA GLU A 365 -24.10 10.71 3.48
C GLU A 365 -22.60 10.94 3.77
N LEU A 366 -21.78 9.93 3.55
CA LEU A 366 -20.31 9.98 3.61
C LEU A 366 -19.67 10.07 2.23
N ASP A 367 -20.47 10.08 1.15
CA ASP A 367 -19.93 10.24 -0.19
C ASP A 367 -19.27 11.62 -0.34
N VAL A 368 -18.08 11.60 -0.94
CA VAL A 368 -17.34 12.81 -1.31
C VAL A 368 -16.88 12.76 -2.76
N MET A 369 -16.99 11.61 -3.43
CA MET A 369 -16.37 11.38 -4.73
C MET A 369 -17.33 11.59 -5.90
N HIS A 370 -18.63 11.43 -5.70
CA HIS A 370 -19.60 11.56 -6.77
C HIS A 370 -19.93 13.03 -7.04
N GLU A 371 -19.60 13.53 -8.22
CA GLU A 371 -20.08 14.84 -8.67
C GLU A 371 -21.60 14.76 -8.93
N GLU A 372 -22.35 15.68 -8.30
CA GLU A 372 -23.80 15.79 -8.51
C GLU A 372 -24.11 16.25 -9.96
N ASP A 373 -25.36 16.05 -10.41
CA ASP A 373 -25.89 16.65 -11.66
C ASP A 373 -26.06 18.19 -11.51
N ALA A 374 -25.01 18.88 -11.04
CA ALA A 374 -24.96 20.32 -10.89
C ALA A 374 -24.88 20.99 -12.27
N PRO A 375 -25.45 22.20 -12.43
CA PRO A 375 -25.41 22.92 -13.71
C PRO A 375 -24.00 23.34 -14.15
N ILE A 376 -23.05 23.36 -13.21
CA ILE A 376 -21.63 23.67 -13.42
C ILE A 376 -20.82 22.60 -12.70
N SER A 377 -19.93 21.92 -13.42
CA SER A 377 -18.98 20.94 -12.87
C SER A 377 -17.67 21.59 -12.44
N ALA A 378 -16.84 20.87 -11.68
CA ALA A 378 -15.48 21.32 -11.36
C ALA A 378 -14.63 21.51 -12.64
N ALA A 379 -14.81 20.63 -13.64
CA ALA A 379 -14.15 20.74 -14.93
C ALA A 379 -14.54 22.01 -15.71
N ASP A 380 -15.79 22.47 -15.60
CA ASP A 380 -16.23 23.73 -16.21
C ASP A 380 -15.56 24.94 -15.54
N VAL A 381 -15.36 24.88 -14.21
CA VAL A 381 -14.65 25.92 -13.46
C VAL A 381 -13.18 25.99 -13.88
N ASP A 382 -12.52 24.84 -13.98
CA ASP A 382 -11.13 24.76 -14.46
C ASP A 382 -11.00 25.28 -15.90
N ALA A 383 -11.97 24.95 -16.77
CA ALA A 383 -12.00 25.44 -18.15
C ALA A 383 -12.12 26.98 -18.21
N ILE A 384 -12.96 27.60 -17.38
CA ILE A 384 -13.06 29.07 -17.29
C ILE A 384 -11.70 29.69 -16.98
N VAL A 385 -10.94 29.14 -16.03
CA VAL A 385 -9.64 29.68 -15.64
C VAL A 385 -8.61 29.48 -16.76
N GLU A 386 -8.58 28.29 -17.36
CA GLU A 386 -7.65 27.94 -18.44
C GLU A 386 -7.86 28.82 -19.68
N GLU A 387 -9.10 28.96 -20.15
CA GLU A 387 -9.45 29.74 -21.34
C GLU A 387 -9.16 31.24 -21.16
N ASN A 388 -9.24 31.73 -19.92
CA ASN A 388 -9.06 33.14 -19.60
C ASN A 388 -7.73 33.45 -18.89
N LYS A 389 -6.71 32.58 -19.01
CA LYS A 389 -5.36 32.79 -18.44
C LYS A 389 -4.76 34.17 -18.72
N ASN A 390 -5.01 34.71 -19.91
CA ASN A 390 -4.49 36.02 -20.34
C ASN A 390 -5.46 37.18 -20.03
N SER A 391 -6.58 36.91 -19.36
CA SER A 391 -7.62 37.89 -19.05
C SER A 391 -8.27 37.63 -17.67
N PRO A 392 -7.54 37.85 -16.56
CA PRO A 392 -8.00 37.57 -15.19
C PRO A 392 -9.37 38.17 -14.85
N MET A 393 -9.65 39.40 -15.29
CA MET A 393 -10.94 40.06 -15.07
C MET A 393 -12.12 39.32 -15.72
N VAL A 394 -11.89 38.68 -16.88
CA VAL A 394 -12.92 37.89 -17.57
C VAL A 394 -13.14 36.58 -16.82
N ALA A 395 -12.06 35.94 -16.36
CA ALA A 395 -12.14 34.76 -15.51
C ALA A 395 -12.97 35.05 -14.25
N GLU A 396 -12.66 36.12 -13.52
CA GLU A 396 -13.40 36.51 -12.31
C GLU A 396 -14.91 36.69 -12.58
N LEU A 397 -15.29 37.40 -13.64
CA LEU A 397 -16.70 37.61 -13.98
C LEU A 397 -17.42 36.30 -14.35
N GLN A 398 -16.75 35.41 -15.08
CA GLN A 398 -17.30 34.11 -15.45
C GLN A 398 -17.44 33.20 -14.23
N LEU A 399 -16.48 33.22 -13.30
CA LEU A 399 -16.54 32.50 -12.03
C LEU A 399 -17.68 33.01 -11.14
N GLU A 400 -17.87 34.33 -11.02
CA GLU A 400 -19.02 34.89 -10.28
C GLU A 400 -20.37 34.50 -10.91
N THR A 401 -20.42 34.44 -12.23
CA THR A 401 -21.59 33.97 -12.97
C THR A 401 -21.85 32.49 -12.70
N ALA A 402 -20.79 31.66 -12.71
CA ALA A 402 -20.87 30.24 -12.39
C ALA A 402 -21.38 30.00 -10.96
N LEU A 403 -20.89 30.77 -9.98
CA LEU A 403 -21.38 30.71 -8.59
C LEU A 403 -22.88 31.06 -8.50
N THR A 404 -23.33 32.05 -9.28
CA THR A 404 -24.75 32.42 -9.35
C THR A 404 -25.60 31.31 -9.99
N GLN A 405 -25.06 30.61 -11.00
CA GLN A 405 -25.72 29.49 -11.67
C GLN A 405 -25.83 28.24 -10.78
N LEU A 406 -24.91 28.07 -9.83
CA LEU A 406 -24.97 27.02 -8.80
C LEU A 406 -26.10 27.23 -7.77
N GLY A 407 -26.81 28.37 -7.81
CA GLY A 407 -28.06 28.60 -7.08
C GLY A 407 -27.92 28.51 -5.56
N GLU A 408 -28.87 27.84 -4.90
CA GLU A 408 -28.88 27.68 -3.44
C GLU A 408 -27.63 26.95 -2.91
N ALA A 409 -27.06 26.02 -3.71
CA ALA A 409 -25.83 25.31 -3.35
C ALA A 409 -24.62 26.26 -3.31
N GLY A 410 -24.57 27.25 -4.22
CA GLY A 410 -23.54 28.29 -4.26
C GLY A 410 -23.56 29.21 -3.04
N GLU A 411 -24.70 29.34 -2.34
CA GLU A 411 -24.76 30.10 -1.09
C GLU A 411 -24.28 29.30 0.14
N ALA A 412 -24.12 27.98 -0.01
CA ALA A 412 -23.71 27.04 1.02
C ALA A 412 -24.42 27.25 2.37
N LYS A 413 -25.74 27.46 2.34
CA LYS A 413 -26.54 27.66 3.56
C LYS A 413 -26.78 26.33 4.29
N PRO A 414 -27.14 26.36 5.60
CA PRO A 414 -27.61 25.17 6.27
C PRO A 414 -28.80 24.55 5.54
N GLY A 415 -28.81 23.23 5.45
CA GLY A 415 -29.89 22.45 4.84
C GLY A 415 -31.21 22.62 5.58
N PRO A 416 -32.32 22.14 4.99
CA PRO A 416 -33.67 22.33 5.53
C PRO A 416 -33.87 21.74 6.93
N ASN A 417 -33.09 20.74 7.33
CA ASN A 417 -33.14 20.16 8.68
C ASN A 417 -31.98 20.64 9.58
N GLY A 418 -31.25 21.68 9.16
CA GLY A 418 -30.11 22.23 9.88
C GLY A 418 -28.79 21.52 9.61
N GLU A 419 -28.70 20.71 8.55
CA GLU A 419 -27.45 20.12 8.10
C GLU A 419 -26.45 21.22 7.71
N LYS A 420 -25.19 21.09 8.10
CA LYS A 420 -24.16 22.07 7.73
C LYS A 420 -23.60 21.76 6.34
N PRO A 421 -23.26 22.76 5.52
CA PRO A 421 -22.45 22.53 4.32
C PRO A 421 -21.12 21.90 4.70
N LEU A 422 -20.65 20.92 3.93
CA LEU A 422 -19.31 20.36 4.07
C LEU A 422 -18.74 19.93 2.72
N TYR A 423 -17.53 20.37 2.44
CA TYR A 423 -16.66 19.84 1.40
C TYR A 423 -15.55 19.01 2.03
N CYS A 424 -15.21 17.90 1.38
CA CYS A 424 -14.09 17.05 1.76
C CYS A 424 -13.40 16.59 0.47
N ASN A 425 -12.13 16.91 0.34
CA ASN A 425 -11.34 16.56 -0.84
C ASN A 425 -11.07 15.04 -0.98
N ARG A 426 -11.23 14.27 0.10
CA ARG A 426 -10.99 12.82 0.14
C ARG A 426 -11.87 12.12 1.19
N PRO A 427 -12.15 10.81 1.05
CA PRO A 427 -12.96 10.07 2.02
C PRO A 427 -12.38 10.07 3.45
N ALA A 428 -11.06 9.97 3.63
CA ALA A 428 -10.45 10.05 4.96
C ALA A 428 -10.73 11.42 5.64
N SER A 429 -10.73 12.51 4.87
CA SER A 429 -11.10 13.85 5.38
C SER A 429 -12.53 13.87 5.95
N ARG A 430 -13.47 13.17 5.30
CA ARG A 430 -14.86 13.04 5.74
C ARG A 430 -15.02 12.25 7.04
N MET A 431 -14.08 11.37 7.37
CA MET A 431 -14.09 10.58 8.60
C MET A 431 -13.59 11.37 9.81
N MET A 432 -12.89 12.49 9.60
CA MET A 432 -12.33 13.33 10.66
C MET A 432 -13.33 14.35 11.23
N VAL A 433 -14.58 14.39 10.73
CA VAL A 433 -15.56 15.42 11.08
C VAL A 433 -15.92 15.47 12.58
N SER A 434 -15.69 14.40 13.34
CA SER A 434 -15.85 14.42 14.81
C SER A 434 -14.88 15.37 15.50
N LEU A 435 -13.76 15.72 14.85
CA LEU A 435 -12.75 16.64 15.35
C LEU A 435 -13.13 18.12 15.11
N LEU A 436 -14.19 18.36 14.34
CA LEU A 436 -14.72 19.70 14.09
C LEU A 436 -15.73 20.12 15.16
N ASP A 437 -16.03 21.41 15.20
CA ASP A 437 -17.08 21.95 16.08
C ASP A 437 -18.45 21.29 15.83
N GLY A 438 -19.17 21.00 16.91
CA GLY A 438 -20.46 20.32 16.88
C GLY A 438 -20.55 19.20 17.91
N ASN A 439 -21.56 18.36 17.74
CA ASN A 439 -21.79 17.17 18.56
C ASN A 439 -22.17 15.97 17.68
N GLU A 440 -22.39 14.81 18.29
CA GLU A 440 -22.76 13.56 17.60
C GLU A 440 -24.04 13.65 16.74
N ARG A 441 -24.90 14.66 16.95
CA ARG A 441 -26.13 14.91 16.19
C ARG A 441 -25.94 15.91 15.06
N THR A 442 -24.76 16.52 14.95
CA THR A 442 -24.45 17.36 13.79
C THR A 442 -24.51 16.49 12.54
N ARG A 443 -25.09 17.02 11.46
CA ARG A 443 -25.19 16.37 10.15
C ARG A 443 -24.72 17.33 9.08
N TYR A 444 -24.30 16.76 7.96
CA TYR A 444 -23.74 17.52 6.85
C TYR A 444 -24.44 17.16 5.55
N TRP A 445 -24.45 18.11 4.63
CA TRP A 445 -24.74 17.87 3.22
C TRP A 445 -23.48 18.18 2.41
N LYS A 446 -23.27 17.45 1.32
CA LYS A 446 -22.08 17.60 0.46
C LYS A 446 -22.22 18.88 -0.36
N VAL A 447 -21.28 19.80 -0.19
CA VAL A 447 -21.18 20.98 -1.06
C VAL A 447 -20.60 20.55 -2.41
N PRO A 448 -21.16 20.97 -3.56
CA PRO A 448 -20.59 20.68 -4.87
C PRO A 448 -19.18 21.21 -5.00
N ASP A 449 -18.28 20.41 -5.57
CA ASP A 449 -16.86 20.71 -5.73
C ASP A 449 -16.66 22.04 -6.48
N ALA A 450 -17.49 22.29 -7.51
CA ALA A 450 -17.51 23.54 -8.27
C ALA A 450 -17.69 24.81 -7.41
N VAL A 451 -18.48 24.75 -6.32
CA VAL A 451 -18.66 25.91 -5.42
C VAL A 451 -17.32 26.26 -4.75
N VAL A 452 -16.62 25.25 -4.27
CA VAL A 452 -15.33 25.41 -3.60
C VAL A 452 -14.24 25.82 -4.59
N ASP A 453 -14.23 25.24 -5.78
CA ASP A 453 -13.28 25.59 -6.84
C ASP A 453 -13.47 27.03 -7.32
N VAL A 454 -14.71 27.52 -7.43
CA VAL A 454 -14.94 28.94 -7.75
C VAL A 454 -14.33 29.84 -6.69
N HIS A 455 -14.62 29.62 -5.40
CA HIS A 455 -14.04 30.43 -4.33
C HIS A 455 -12.51 30.34 -4.29
N ARG A 456 -11.94 29.14 -4.50
CA ARG A 456 -10.48 28.94 -4.57
C ARG A 456 -9.86 29.77 -5.69
N ASN A 457 -10.38 29.65 -6.92
CA ASN A 457 -9.86 30.36 -8.08
C ASN A 457 -10.06 31.89 -7.97
N LEU A 458 -11.20 32.36 -7.45
CA LEU A 458 -11.41 33.79 -7.17
C LEU A 458 -10.40 34.32 -6.14
N GLY A 459 -10.09 33.52 -5.11
CA GLY A 459 -9.08 33.86 -4.11
C GLY A 459 -7.66 33.94 -4.70
N GLU A 460 -7.29 32.99 -5.56
CA GLU A 460 -6.00 32.98 -6.27
C GLU A 460 -5.85 34.18 -7.21
N LEU A 461 -6.86 34.49 -8.02
CA LEU A 461 -6.86 35.65 -8.92
C LEU A 461 -6.77 36.97 -8.14
N ALA A 462 -7.52 37.10 -7.05
CA ALA A 462 -7.45 38.27 -6.17
C ALA A 462 -6.05 38.43 -5.55
N LEU A 463 -5.42 37.32 -5.12
CA LEU A 463 -4.08 37.32 -4.56
C LEU A 463 -3.03 37.80 -5.57
N ASP A 464 -3.13 37.34 -6.82
CA ASP A 464 -2.22 37.74 -7.90
C ASP A 464 -2.43 39.20 -8.32
N ASN A 465 -3.67 39.71 -8.22
CA ASN A 465 -4.00 41.12 -8.41
C ASN A 465 -3.62 42.01 -7.21
N GLY A 466 -3.15 41.44 -6.10
CA GLY A 466 -2.79 42.16 -4.87
C GLY A 466 -3.98 42.61 -4.02
N ASP A 467 -5.20 42.14 -4.32
CA ASP A 467 -6.39 42.37 -3.50
C ASP A 467 -6.42 41.35 -2.35
N PHE A 468 -5.58 41.59 -1.34
CA PHE A 468 -5.46 40.72 -0.18
C PHE A 468 -6.76 40.59 0.63
N GLU A 469 -7.59 41.63 0.65
CA GLU A 469 -8.88 41.59 1.38
C GLU A 469 -9.85 40.62 0.71
N ARG A 470 -9.95 40.66 -0.63
CA ARG A 470 -10.77 39.69 -1.36
C ARG A 470 -10.19 38.28 -1.27
N ALA A 471 -8.89 38.12 -1.49
CA ALA A 471 -8.22 36.84 -1.38
C ALA A 471 -8.44 36.17 0.00
N GLU A 472 -8.37 36.96 1.09
CA GLU A 472 -8.65 36.48 2.44
C GLU A 472 -10.11 36.05 2.60
N ARG A 473 -11.08 36.83 2.10
CA ARG A 473 -12.51 36.47 2.17
C ARG A 473 -12.79 35.15 1.46
N GLU A 474 -12.35 35.00 0.21
CA GLU A 474 -12.61 33.79 -0.58
C GLU A 474 -11.89 32.56 0.03
N SER A 475 -10.64 32.73 0.47
CA SER A 475 -9.89 31.64 1.10
C SER A 475 -10.50 31.21 2.44
N ARG A 476 -11.05 32.15 3.23
CA ARG A 476 -11.80 31.82 4.46
C ARG A 476 -13.07 31.05 4.14
N THR A 477 -13.80 31.41 3.09
CA THR A 477 -14.96 30.62 2.63
C THR A 477 -14.54 29.18 2.32
N CYS A 478 -13.43 28.96 1.61
CA CYS A 478 -12.93 27.60 1.36
C CYS A 478 -12.59 26.85 2.66
N VAL A 479 -11.99 27.51 3.65
CA VAL A 479 -11.69 26.90 4.97
C VAL A 479 -12.96 26.57 5.75
N ASP A 480 -13.98 27.43 5.68
CA ASP A 480 -15.26 27.22 6.37
C ASP A 480 -16.06 26.08 5.75
N LEU A 481 -16.05 25.96 4.41
CA LEU A 481 -16.70 24.87 3.68
C LEU A 481 -15.93 23.56 3.80
N GLY A 482 -14.59 23.60 3.74
CA GLY A 482 -13.71 22.44 3.77
C GLY A 482 -12.72 22.46 4.94
N PRO A 483 -13.17 22.42 6.21
CA PRO A 483 -12.29 22.60 7.37
C PRO A 483 -11.30 21.44 7.59
N THR A 484 -11.56 20.27 6.99
CA THR A 484 -10.68 19.08 6.95
C THR A 484 -9.80 19.03 5.70
N CYS A 485 -9.89 20.01 4.79
CA CYS A 485 -9.03 20.10 3.60
C CYS A 485 -7.78 20.93 3.92
N MET A 486 -6.63 20.28 4.06
CA MET A 486 -5.38 20.96 4.45
C MET A 486 -4.93 22.00 3.43
N GLN A 487 -5.22 21.76 2.14
CA GLN A 487 -4.91 22.67 1.04
C GLN A 487 -5.61 24.03 1.18
N HIS A 488 -6.83 24.10 1.74
CA HIS A 488 -7.51 25.39 1.93
C HIS A 488 -6.83 26.24 3.01
N ARG A 489 -6.37 25.62 4.10
CA ARG A 489 -5.60 26.32 5.14
C ARG A 489 -4.21 26.70 4.64
N GLU A 490 -3.58 25.86 3.82
CA GLU A 490 -2.32 26.20 3.15
C GLU A 490 -2.52 27.44 2.25
N GLY A 491 -3.55 27.46 1.40
CA GLY A 491 -3.90 28.61 0.56
C GLY A 491 -4.14 29.90 1.36
N LEU A 492 -4.93 29.83 2.44
CA LEU A 492 -5.14 30.97 3.33
C LEU A 492 -3.84 31.45 3.99
N SER A 493 -2.94 30.52 4.36
CA SER A 493 -1.62 30.87 4.92
C SER A 493 -0.75 31.63 3.92
N GLN A 494 -0.86 31.31 2.62
CA GLN A 494 -0.15 32.00 1.54
C GLN A 494 -0.66 33.43 1.37
N VAL A 495 -1.98 33.66 1.48
CA VAL A 495 -2.57 35.01 1.47
C VAL A 495 -1.96 35.87 2.58
N TYR A 496 -1.94 35.36 3.82
CA TYR A 496 -1.31 36.08 4.95
C TYR A 496 0.19 36.30 4.75
N GLY A 497 0.90 35.30 4.22
CA GLY A 497 2.34 35.38 4.00
C GLY A 497 2.73 36.41 2.95
N ARG A 498 1.99 36.50 1.82
CA ARG A 498 2.20 37.52 0.79
C ARG A 498 1.82 38.93 1.28
N ASN A 499 0.84 39.04 2.18
CA ASN A 499 0.51 40.30 2.86
C ASN A 499 1.51 40.66 3.99
N GLY A 500 2.50 39.79 4.27
CA GLY A 500 3.54 40.00 5.28
C GLY A 500 3.13 39.70 6.72
N ASP A 501 1.92 39.16 6.95
CA ASP A 501 1.41 38.81 8.28
C ASP A 501 1.81 37.36 8.65
N PHE A 502 3.10 37.17 8.90
CA PHE A 502 3.65 35.85 9.23
C PHE A 502 3.15 35.27 10.56
N GLY A 503 2.60 36.11 11.44
CA GLY A 503 1.92 35.66 12.67
C GLY A 503 0.67 34.87 12.33
N LYS A 504 -0.24 35.46 11.54
CA LYS A 504 -1.45 34.75 11.07
C LYS A 504 -1.12 33.55 10.19
N THR A 505 -0.07 33.62 9.37
CA THR A 505 0.43 32.46 8.60
C THR A 505 0.75 31.30 9.54
N ALA A 506 1.55 31.55 10.58
CA ALA A 506 1.94 30.52 11.54
C ALA A 506 0.73 29.94 12.29
N ASP A 507 -0.19 30.79 12.78
CA ASP A 507 -1.39 30.34 13.49
C ASP A 507 -2.28 29.46 12.59
N THR A 508 -2.48 29.84 11.33
CA THR A 508 -3.30 29.10 10.37
C THR A 508 -2.73 27.72 10.06
N LEU A 509 -1.41 27.62 9.89
CA LEU A 509 -0.71 26.37 9.62
C LEU A 509 -0.65 25.46 10.85
N VAL A 510 -0.52 26.02 12.05
CA VAL A 510 -0.62 25.27 13.31
C VAL A 510 -2.00 24.63 13.47
N GLU A 511 -3.08 25.34 13.13
CA GLU A 511 -4.42 24.74 13.12
C GLU A 511 -4.56 23.63 12.07
N ALA A 512 -3.95 23.78 10.89
CA ALA A 512 -3.95 22.75 9.85
C ALA A 512 -3.22 21.47 10.31
N LEU A 513 -2.04 21.60 10.95
CA LEU A 513 -1.26 20.47 11.44
C LEU A 513 -2.01 19.60 12.47
N LYS A 514 -3.03 20.14 13.15
CA LYS A 514 -3.88 19.34 14.06
C LYS A 514 -4.65 18.23 13.33
N LEU A 515 -4.94 18.41 12.05
CA LEU A 515 -5.75 17.51 11.21
C LEU A 515 -4.95 16.88 10.05
N ALA A 516 -3.70 17.29 9.84
CA ALA A 516 -2.86 16.77 8.77
C ALA A 516 -2.46 15.30 9.03
N VAL A 517 -2.60 14.45 8.00
CA VAL A 517 -2.35 13.00 8.10
C VAL A 517 -1.41 12.46 7.04
N THR A 518 -1.58 12.89 5.79
CA THR A 518 -0.77 12.37 4.68
C THR A 518 0.67 12.91 4.80
N PRO A 519 1.68 12.14 4.37
CA PRO A 519 3.07 12.62 4.32
C PRO A 519 3.20 13.95 3.60
N VAL A 520 2.61 14.06 2.40
CA VAL A 520 2.65 15.25 1.57
C VAL A 520 2.04 16.46 2.28
N ASP A 521 0.85 16.34 2.86
CA ASP A 521 0.21 17.45 3.57
C ASP A 521 1.06 17.90 4.76
N CYS A 522 1.60 16.95 5.55
CA CYS A 522 2.44 17.27 6.70
C CYS A 522 3.70 18.03 6.27
N GLU A 523 4.40 17.56 5.24
CA GLU A 523 5.62 18.21 4.75
C GLU A 523 5.39 19.61 4.21
N VAL A 524 4.35 19.80 3.39
CA VAL A 524 4.02 21.12 2.85
C VAL A 524 3.70 22.09 3.99
N LEU A 525 2.92 21.66 4.97
CA LEU A 525 2.58 22.49 6.13
C LEU A 525 3.81 22.81 6.99
N TYR A 526 4.69 21.85 7.25
CA TYR A 526 5.93 22.10 7.99
C TYR A 526 6.87 23.04 7.23
N TYR A 527 7.03 22.89 5.92
CA TYR A 527 7.85 23.79 5.11
C TYR A 527 7.37 25.25 5.24
N ARG A 528 6.07 25.47 4.98
CA ARG A 528 5.46 26.80 5.05
C ARG A 528 5.53 27.38 6.47
N LEU A 529 5.32 26.54 7.48
CA LEU A 529 5.36 26.95 8.88
C LEU A 529 6.77 27.30 9.31
N GLY A 530 7.77 26.51 8.90
CA GLY A 530 9.18 26.76 9.16
C GLY A 530 9.61 28.14 8.66
N TYR A 531 9.24 28.46 7.41
CA TYR A 531 9.49 29.79 6.84
C TYR A 531 8.78 30.89 7.64
N ALA A 532 7.49 30.74 7.97
CA ALA A 532 6.75 31.74 8.75
C ALA A 532 7.36 31.96 10.15
N LEU A 533 7.72 30.88 10.85
CA LEU A 533 8.36 30.91 12.16
C LEU A 533 9.73 31.59 12.11
N TRP A 534 10.52 31.36 11.07
CA TRP A 534 11.79 32.04 10.85
C TRP A 534 11.58 33.55 10.71
N ARG A 535 10.59 33.98 9.93
CA ARG A 535 10.27 35.41 9.73
C ARG A 535 9.81 36.12 11.01
N ILE A 536 9.20 35.41 11.95
CA ILE A 536 8.82 35.96 13.27
C ILE A 536 9.88 35.74 14.37
N GLY A 537 11.04 35.16 14.03
CA GLY A 537 12.18 34.99 14.95
C GLY A 537 12.11 33.76 15.87
N ARG A 538 11.20 32.82 15.62
CA ARG A 538 11.08 31.56 16.37
C ARG A 538 11.98 30.48 15.76
N LEU A 539 13.29 30.73 15.87
CA LEU A 539 14.32 29.99 15.13
C LEU A 539 14.39 28.50 15.48
N PRO A 540 14.35 28.07 16.76
CA PRO A 540 14.39 26.64 17.09
C PRO A 540 13.22 25.85 16.50
N GLU A 541 12.02 26.41 16.52
CA GLU A 541 10.83 25.77 15.96
C GLU A 541 10.83 25.77 14.43
N ALA A 542 11.37 26.83 13.82
CA ALA A 542 11.56 26.88 12.37
C ALA A 542 12.51 25.78 11.87
N LEU A 543 13.66 25.61 12.54
CA LEU A 543 14.62 24.55 12.22
C LEU A 543 14.00 23.17 12.41
N ALA A 544 13.23 23.00 13.49
CA ALA A 544 12.52 21.75 13.75
C ALA A 544 11.47 21.44 12.67
N CYS A 545 10.77 22.44 12.13
CA CYS A 545 9.84 22.23 11.01
C CYS A 545 10.55 21.70 9.76
N TYR A 546 11.69 22.26 9.37
CA TYR A 546 12.46 21.75 8.25
C TYR A 546 12.99 20.32 8.50
N ALA A 547 13.35 20.00 9.75
CA ALA A 547 13.76 18.65 10.13
C ALA A 547 12.62 17.61 10.04
N MET A 548 11.35 18.03 10.11
CA MET A 548 10.20 17.14 9.94
C MET A 548 9.93 16.75 8.47
N MET A 549 10.62 17.34 7.50
CA MET A 549 10.50 17.00 6.07
C MET A 549 11.37 15.79 5.71
N VAL A 550 10.93 14.62 6.18
CA VAL A 550 11.67 13.35 6.12
C VAL A 550 11.42 12.53 4.83
N ASP A 551 10.25 12.67 4.21
CA ASP A 551 9.79 11.88 3.08
C ASP A 551 9.96 12.70 1.79
N GLY A 552 11.11 12.59 1.14
CA GLY A 552 11.56 13.47 0.05
C GLY A 552 10.74 13.53 -1.26
N GLY A 553 9.43 13.32 -1.23
CA GLY A 553 8.51 13.41 -2.36
C GLY A 553 8.00 14.82 -2.67
N THR A 554 8.24 15.83 -1.82
CA THR A 554 7.84 17.22 -2.09
C THR A 554 8.93 18.01 -2.84
N PRO A 555 8.57 18.92 -3.77
CA PRO A 555 9.54 19.73 -4.53
C PRO A 555 10.34 20.70 -3.64
N PHE A 556 9.85 20.98 -2.43
CA PHE A 556 10.44 21.93 -1.50
C PHE A 556 11.68 21.41 -0.76
N ARG A 557 12.00 20.12 -0.85
CA ARG A 557 13.09 19.51 -0.08
C ARG A 557 14.44 20.21 -0.21
N HIS A 558 14.83 20.57 -1.43
CA HIS A 558 16.13 21.24 -1.64
C HIS A 558 16.13 22.63 -1.00
N SER A 559 15.07 23.41 -1.22
CA SER A 559 14.89 24.72 -0.59
C SER A 559 14.86 24.62 0.93
N ALA A 560 14.13 23.65 1.49
CA ALA A 560 14.07 23.42 2.93
C ALA A 560 15.44 23.12 3.54
N LYS A 561 16.30 22.36 2.84
CA LYS A 561 17.67 22.09 3.30
C LYS A 561 18.56 23.34 3.26
N ASP A 562 18.47 24.11 2.18
CA ASP A 562 19.23 25.35 2.03
C ASP A 562 18.81 26.38 3.10
N GLU A 563 17.51 26.55 3.30
CA GLU A 563 16.93 27.42 4.34
C GLU A 563 17.30 26.95 5.75
N ALA A 564 17.24 25.64 6.03
CA ALA A 564 17.68 25.08 7.31
C ALA A 564 19.17 25.33 7.56
N TYR A 565 20.02 25.20 6.53
CA TYR A 565 21.45 25.49 6.64
C TYR A 565 21.69 26.96 6.96
N GLU A 566 21.05 27.89 6.25
CA GLU A 566 21.14 29.32 6.52
C GLU A 566 20.69 29.66 7.96
N LEU A 567 19.55 29.12 8.37
CA LEU A 567 19.02 29.30 9.72
C LEU A 567 19.98 28.75 10.80
N SER A 568 20.61 27.59 10.55
CA SER A 568 21.59 27.02 11.48
C SER A 568 22.81 27.92 11.66
N GLN A 569 23.30 28.56 10.59
CA GLN A 569 24.40 29.52 10.65
C GLN A 569 23.98 30.77 11.42
N GLN A 570 22.76 31.28 11.20
CA GLN A 570 22.21 32.41 11.96
C GLN A 570 22.13 32.11 13.46
N MET A 571 21.81 30.87 13.83
CA MET A 571 21.75 30.41 15.23
C MET A 571 23.13 30.10 15.84
N GLY A 572 24.21 30.11 15.04
CA GLY A 572 25.56 29.73 15.48
C GLY A 572 25.75 28.22 15.70
N LEU A 573 24.92 27.39 15.05
CA LEU A 573 25.01 25.93 15.10
C LEU A 573 26.00 25.42 14.05
N THR A 574 26.63 24.27 14.32
CA THR A 574 27.60 23.64 13.42
C THR A 574 26.95 22.78 12.32
N SER A 575 25.69 22.38 12.50
CA SER A 575 24.90 21.61 11.54
C SER A 575 23.42 21.99 11.64
N PRO A 576 22.65 21.97 10.53
CA PRO A 576 21.19 22.08 10.55
C PRO A 576 20.47 20.79 11.00
N ASP A 577 21.18 19.67 11.14
CA ASP A 577 20.57 18.38 11.44
C ASP A 577 19.97 18.34 12.86
N MET A 578 18.72 17.92 12.97
CA MET A 578 18.06 17.60 14.23
C MET A 578 17.63 16.14 14.24
N THR A 579 17.79 15.46 15.37
CA THR A 579 17.16 14.15 15.55
C THR A 579 15.62 14.32 15.64
N PRO A 580 14.83 13.28 15.31
CA PRO A 580 13.37 13.35 15.44
C PRO A 580 12.91 13.72 16.85
N ALA A 581 13.62 13.27 17.88
CA ALA A 581 13.31 13.60 19.26
C ALA A 581 13.53 15.08 19.59
N GLU A 582 14.62 15.69 19.09
CA GLU A 582 14.91 17.11 19.26
C GLU A 582 13.92 17.97 18.49
N ALA A 583 13.59 17.60 17.25
CA ALA A 583 12.59 18.30 16.44
C ALA A 583 11.23 18.28 17.15
N HIS A 584 10.74 17.11 17.58
CA HIS A 584 9.50 16.99 18.33
C HIS A 584 9.51 17.81 19.63
N ALA A 585 10.62 17.85 20.36
CA ALA A 585 10.73 18.61 21.60
C ALA A 585 10.64 20.13 21.34
N ALA A 586 11.32 20.63 20.31
CA ALA A 586 11.28 22.03 19.91
C ALA A 586 9.87 22.45 19.45
N LEU A 587 9.21 21.63 18.61
CA LEU A 587 7.84 21.88 18.16
C LEU A 587 6.86 21.95 19.34
N ARG A 588 6.92 20.97 20.26
CA ARG A 588 6.07 20.96 21.45
C ARG A 588 6.32 22.14 22.38
N ALA A 589 7.57 22.54 22.58
CA ALA A 589 7.92 23.72 23.37
C ALA A 589 7.32 25.00 22.78
N GLY A 590 7.19 25.05 21.45
CA GLY A 590 6.54 26.11 20.71
C GLY A 590 5.03 25.97 20.52
N ASN A 591 4.36 25.01 21.16
CA ASN A 591 2.95 24.68 20.93
C ASN A 591 2.61 24.37 19.45
N VAL A 592 3.59 23.90 18.67
CA VAL A 592 3.36 23.39 17.31
C VAL A 592 3.00 21.90 17.40
N PRO A 593 1.85 21.46 16.86
CA PRO A 593 1.48 20.06 16.84
C PRO A 593 2.49 19.22 16.05
N VAL A 594 2.83 18.06 16.60
CA VAL A 594 3.52 17.02 15.84
C VAL A 594 2.47 16.23 15.08
N ALA A 595 2.38 16.49 13.77
CA ALA A 595 1.49 15.79 12.85
C ALA A 595 2.13 14.52 12.26
N PRO A 596 1.35 13.45 12.03
CA PRO A 596 -0.06 13.31 12.40
C PRO A 596 -0.23 13.14 13.91
N SER A 597 -1.31 13.70 14.48
CA SER A 597 -1.59 13.54 15.91
C SER A 597 -2.24 12.18 16.21
N ASP A 598 -1.95 11.62 17.40
CA ASP A 598 -2.58 10.37 17.87
C ASP A 598 -4.11 10.45 17.86
N THR A 599 -4.66 11.63 18.16
CA THR A 599 -6.11 11.89 18.14
C THR A 599 -6.70 11.65 16.75
N VAL A 600 -6.05 12.17 15.69
CA VAL A 600 -6.53 12.00 14.32
C VAL A 600 -6.39 10.56 13.87
N LEU A 601 -5.23 9.94 14.14
CA LEU A 601 -4.99 8.54 13.81
C LEU A 601 -5.98 7.62 14.51
N ASN A 602 -6.35 7.91 15.77
CA ASN A 602 -7.36 7.16 16.50
C ASN A 602 -8.75 7.28 15.86
N VAL A 603 -9.17 8.47 15.43
CA VAL A 603 -10.46 8.67 14.74
C VAL A 603 -10.49 7.89 13.42
N LEU A 604 -9.43 7.98 12.62
CA LEU A 604 -9.32 7.22 11.37
C LEU A 604 -9.30 5.71 11.62
N ALA A 605 -8.61 5.23 12.65
CA ALA A 605 -8.61 3.82 13.05
C ALA A 605 -10.01 3.35 13.48
N ARG A 606 -10.73 4.13 14.28
CA ARG A 606 -12.12 3.80 14.67
C ARG A 606 -13.04 3.72 13.46
N ALA A 607 -12.90 4.65 12.52
CA ALA A 607 -13.67 4.64 11.29
C ALA A 607 -13.31 3.42 10.41
N ALA A 608 -12.03 3.21 10.10
CA ALA A 608 -11.55 2.12 9.26
C ALA A 608 -11.97 0.74 9.80
N VAL A 609 -11.69 0.48 11.08
CA VAL A 609 -12.02 -0.79 11.74
C VAL A 609 -13.54 -0.98 11.80
N GLY A 610 -14.28 0.02 12.28
CA GLY A 610 -15.72 -0.08 12.44
C GLY A 610 -16.47 -0.25 11.12
N LEU A 611 -16.05 0.46 10.07
CA LEU A 611 -16.66 0.37 8.73
C LEU A 611 -16.31 -0.97 8.07
N ALA A 612 -15.06 -1.46 8.20
CA ALA A 612 -14.67 -2.76 7.70
C ALA A 612 -15.47 -3.89 8.37
N ASP A 613 -15.56 -3.89 9.71
CA ASP A 613 -16.32 -4.88 10.48
C ASP A 613 -17.83 -4.83 10.19
N ALA A 614 -18.36 -3.67 9.82
CA ALA A 614 -19.76 -3.48 9.45
C ALA A 614 -20.09 -3.81 7.99
N GLY A 615 -19.10 -4.16 7.15
CA GLY A 615 -19.33 -4.50 5.74
C GLY A 615 -19.44 -3.28 4.81
N PHE A 616 -18.74 -2.19 5.14
CA PHE A 616 -18.61 -0.99 4.30
C PHE A 616 -17.17 -0.81 3.78
N PRO A 617 -16.66 -1.72 2.94
CA PRO A 617 -15.27 -1.71 2.52
C PRO A 617 -14.86 -0.45 1.73
N LEU A 618 -15.75 0.03 0.85
CA LEU A 618 -15.53 1.27 0.07
C LEU A 618 -15.52 2.54 0.91
N LEU A 619 -16.08 2.50 2.13
CA LEU A 619 -15.94 3.60 3.09
C LEU A 619 -14.71 3.43 3.98
N ALA A 620 -14.20 2.22 4.20
CA ALA A 620 -13.07 1.97 5.09
C ALA A 620 -11.70 2.18 4.42
N TYR A 621 -11.59 2.00 3.10
CA TYR A 621 -10.30 1.82 2.43
C TYR A 621 -9.35 3.01 2.57
N ASP A 622 -9.82 4.25 2.46
CA ASP A 622 -8.96 5.45 2.42
C ASP A 622 -8.38 5.74 3.81
N ALA A 623 -9.16 5.52 4.88
CA ALA A 623 -8.63 5.60 6.24
C ALA A 623 -7.64 4.46 6.54
N ALA A 624 -7.92 3.23 6.08
CA ALA A 624 -6.95 2.13 6.19
C ALA A 624 -5.66 2.45 5.42
N TRP A 625 -5.76 3.09 4.24
CA TRP A 625 -4.61 3.52 3.45
C TRP A 625 -3.73 4.52 4.21
N VAL A 626 -4.35 5.55 4.80
CA VAL A 626 -3.65 6.55 5.62
C VAL A 626 -2.93 5.90 6.81
N LEU A 627 -3.56 4.93 7.47
CA LEU A 627 -2.96 4.19 8.59
C LEU A 627 -1.79 3.30 8.14
N GLY A 628 -1.92 2.66 6.98
CA GLY A 628 -0.86 1.85 6.36
C GLY A 628 0.42 2.66 6.11
N MET A 629 0.29 3.90 5.62
CA MET A 629 1.42 4.80 5.37
C MET A 629 2.20 5.21 6.62
N ARG A 630 1.62 5.12 7.83
CA ARG A 630 2.22 5.67 9.06
C ARG A 630 2.68 4.63 10.07
N GLY A 631 2.29 3.37 9.92
CA GLY A 631 2.69 2.32 10.88
C GLY A 631 2.05 0.96 10.68
N GLY A 632 1.11 0.82 9.73
CA GLY A 632 0.48 -0.46 9.43
C GLY A 632 1.28 -1.39 8.52
N GLY A 633 2.36 -0.90 7.90
CA GLY A 633 3.21 -1.69 7.00
C GLY A 633 2.45 -2.27 5.80
N ASP A 634 3.05 -3.29 5.18
CA ASP A 634 2.50 -3.95 4.00
C ASP A 634 1.15 -4.64 4.29
N VAL A 635 0.95 -5.13 5.52
CA VAL A 635 -0.30 -5.80 5.93
C VAL A 635 -1.50 -4.86 5.85
N VAL A 636 -1.41 -3.66 6.42
CA VAL A 636 -2.52 -2.68 6.36
C VAL A 636 -2.64 -2.08 4.97
N ALA A 637 -1.55 -1.95 4.22
CA ALA A 637 -1.60 -1.55 2.82
C ALA A 637 -2.38 -2.57 1.96
N SER A 638 -2.12 -3.86 2.14
CA SER A 638 -2.83 -4.96 1.46
C SER A 638 -4.30 -5.07 1.91
N MET A 639 -4.58 -4.82 3.19
CA MET A 639 -5.95 -4.67 3.69
C MET A 639 -6.67 -3.51 3.01
N SER A 640 -6.04 -2.34 2.90
CA SER A 640 -6.61 -1.17 2.22
C SER A 640 -6.88 -1.44 0.74
N ALA A 641 -5.92 -2.06 0.03
CA ALA A 641 -6.11 -2.44 -1.36
C ALA A 641 -7.28 -3.42 -1.55
N SER A 642 -7.43 -4.38 -0.63
CA SER A 642 -8.55 -5.33 -0.63
C SER A 642 -9.89 -4.67 -0.30
N LEU A 643 -9.93 -3.74 0.66
CA LEU A 643 -11.13 -2.93 0.93
C LEU A 643 -11.55 -2.11 -0.30
N ARG A 644 -10.59 -1.49 -0.99
CA ARG A 644 -10.88 -0.68 -2.18
C ARG A 644 -11.40 -1.52 -3.34
N TYR A 645 -10.65 -2.53 -3.75
CA TYR A 645 -10.91 -3.23 -5.02
C TYR A 645 -11.53 -4.62 -4.85
N GLY A 646 -11.25 -5.29 -3.73
CA GLY A 646 -11.70 -6.65 -3.46
C GLY A 646 -11.33 -7.64 -4.54
N VAL A 647 -12.24 -8.58 -4.77
CA VAL A 647 -12.07 -9.63 -5.79
C VAL A 647 -12.78 -9.32 -7.12
N GLU A 648 -13.21 -8.08 -7.34
CA GLU A 648 -13.61 -7.65 -8.68
C GLU A 648 -12.39 -7.18 -9.47
N ARG A 649 -12.42 -7.38 -10.79
CA ARG A 649 -11.36 -6.91 -11.67
C ARG A 649 -11.39 -5.38 -11.65
N LYS A 650 -10.23 -4.74 -11.73
CA LYS A 650 -10.09 -3.26 -11.77
C LYS A 650 -10.80 -2.54 -12.93
N ASP A 651 -11.61 -3.24 -13.72
CA ASP A 651 -12.32 -2.68 -14.88
C ASP A 651 -13.76 -2.30 -14.49
N ALA A 652 -13.91 -1.22 -13.71
CA ALA A 652 -15.12 -0.40 -13.59
C ALA A 652 -14.88 0.73 -12.57
N ASP A 653 -14.18 1.78 -12.97
CA ASP A 653 -14.39 3.16 -12.52
C ASP A 653 -13.83 4.12 -13.58
#